data_AF-A0A8F5BSP5-F1
#
_entry.id   AF-A0A8F5BSP5-F1
#
_cell.length_a   1.000
_cell.length_b   1.000
_cell.length_c   1.000
_cell.angle_alpha   90.00
_cell.angle_beta   90.00
_cell.angle_gamma   90.00
#
_symmetry.space_group_name_H-M   'P 1'
#
loop_
_entity.id
_entity.type
_entity.pdbx_description
1 polymer ?
#
loop_
_entity_poly.entity_id
_entity_poly.type
_entity_poly.pdbx_seq_one_letter_code
_entity_poly.pdbx_strand_id
1 'polypeptide(L)'
;MIKDFFILDFSYEIKDNIPLIYIWSIDDEGNSCVVVERNFKPYFYVVYEGNGDEIIENIRKNCEVLLITKVKRKYLGNVVDALLVQTFTPTQIKRCREKISRINGIKSIFDADIRFTMRYSIDFDLRPFTWFKAEVSEVKLEGFRAKKVYILDKILSHYEGKIPELRAIGIDFQIYSKYGSLNPRKDPIVVLSLWSKEGSMQFSLDESMDDLKIIRKFVDYILNYDPDIIYVFDIDVFHWKYITERANSLGVKIDIGRKIGSEVSQGTYGHYSISGRLNVDLVGLLMNERLTGHIDLIEVANYLGISPKRDSLNWYEISRYWDDEKNRDLVKQYSLENAKSIYLLGNFLLSPYSELVKIIGLPLDKLSVASWGNRIEASLIRTAAKSEELIPIRMDNPNRSSKIKKTVIEPKIGIYSDAYVLDISSVYLSVIRKFNISPDTLVKGQCDDCYVSTISNYKFKKEPSGLYKTFLEELSNIQDTRKSKVIEELMSSFYDYIHWINSRWYSREIASAVDELSYEIGKLVIDLIKNSGFEVILANDFLVFVKGGSGDKLNELIFKINSLYDLNLKVRKIYRSLLILGNDRYAGLLEGDKIDIARIGKEDRDLCELVRNVKRKVVEEILISKDVKKAVKLVKSAVIKLRRGEFDIGELITWVHIEKDFSEYDKQLPFVVAARKAIQSGYLISKDSRIGYLIVKGHGSVHDRAEPFFFVKEKNRIDIEYYVDQLLRESLKVLTPLGVSEESLKKTNITDILDMFGASKKK
;
A
#
# COMPACT_ATOMS: atom_id res chain seq x y z
N MET A 1 -17.28 13.17 -35.73
CA MET A 1 -15.85 13.04 -36.14
C MET A 1 -15.25 11.81 -35.50
N ILE A 2 -14.18 11.23 -36.04
CA ILE A 2 -13.47 10.09 -35.45
C ILE A 2 -12.19 10.61 -34.80
N LYS A 3 -11.93 10.25 -33.54
CA LYS A 3 -10.72 10.61 -32.79
C LYS A 3 -10.20 9.46 -31.93
N ASP A 4 -8.92 9.54 -31.59
CA ASP A 4 -8.26 8.67 -30.63
C ASP A 4 -8.09 9.39 -29.27
N PHE A 5 -8.33 8.66 -28.19
CA PHE A 5 -8.33 9.18 -26.82
C PHE A 5 -7.53 8.27 -25.88
N PHE A 6 -6.53 8.83 -25.20
CA PHE A 6 -5.79 8.16 -24.15
C PHE A 6 -6.52 8.29 -22.81
N ILE A 7 -6.82 7.18 -22.15
CA ILE A 7 -7.67 7.16 -20.95
C ILE A 7 -6.84 7.43 -19.69
N LEU A 8 -7.27 8.42 -18.88
CA LEU A 8 -6.70 8.70 -17.56
C LEU A 8 -7.54 8.08 -16.44
N ASP A 9 -8.83 8.42 -16.38
CA ASP A 9 -9.75 8.02 -15.31
C ASP A 9 -11.21 8.01 -15.80
N PHE A 10 -12.08 7.36 -15.03
CA PHE A 10 -13.52 7.36 -15.22
C PHE A 10 -14.22 7.93 -13.99
N SER A 11 -15.17 8.84 -14.21
CA SER A 11 -16.11 9.31 -13.20
C SER A 11 -17.53 9.33 -13.76
N TYR A 12 -18.53 9.62 -12.93
CA TYR A 12 -19.90 9.79 -13.40
C TYR A 12 -20.65 10.79 -12.54
N GLU A 13 -21.68 11.40 -13.10
CA GLU A 13 -22.70 12.15 -12.37
C GLU A 13 -24.10 11.69 -12.79
N ILE A 14 -25.12 12.02 -12.00
CA ILE A 14 -26.52 11.81 -12.39
C ILE A 14 -27.11 13.19 -12.62
N LYS A 15 -27.52 13.48 -13.86
CA LYS A 15 -28.15 14.74 -14.24
C LYS A 15 -29.52 14.43 -14.83
N ASP A 16 -30.58 15.04 -14.29
CA ASP A 16 -31.96 14.83 -14.74
C ASP A 16 -32.37 13.34 -14.81
N ASN A 17 -31.99 12.56 -13.78
CA ASN A 17 -32.14 11.10 -13.70
C ASN A 17 -31.40 10.28 -14.79
N ILE A 18 -30.52 10.91 -15.55
CA ILE A 18 -29.68 10.26 -16.55
C ILE A 18 -28.27 10.13 -15.98
N PRO A 19 -27.74 8.90 -15.84
CA PRO A 19 -26.34 8.73 -15.45
C PRO A 19 -25.43 9.08 -16.64
N LEU A 20 -24.51 10.02 -16.43
CA LEU A 20 -23.51 10.46 -17.39
C LEU A 20 -22.15 9.95 -16.95
N ILE A 21 -21.51 9.14 -17.79
CA ILE A 21 -20.13 8.69 -17.58
C ILE A 21 -19.18 9.68 -18.24
N TYR A 22 -18.13 10.04 -17.52
CA TYR A 22 -17.04 10.88 -17.98
C TYR A 22 -15.78 10.02 -18.10
N ILE A 23 -15.30 9.88 -19.33
CA ILE A 23 -14.01 9.29 -19.66
C ILE A 23 -13.03 10.46 -19.77
N TRP A 24 -12.22 10.66 -18.73
CA TRP A 24 -11.21 11.72 -18.71
C TRP A 24 -10.01 11.26 -19.53
N SER A 25 -9.63 12.06 -20.52
CA SER A 25 -8.69 11.63 -21.55
C SER A 25 -7.75 12.73 -22.01
N ILE A 26 -6.68 12.32 -22.71
CA ILE A 26 -5.87 13.17 -23.58
C ILE A 26 -6.19 12.77 -25.01
N ASP A 27 -6.58 13.71 -25.87
CA ASP A 27 -6.79 13.39 -27.28
C ASP A 27 -5.46 13.25 -28.04
N ASP A 28 -5.55 12.75 -29.27
CA ASP A 28 -4.43 12.59 -30.21
C ASP A 28 -3.62 13.88 -30.52
N GLU A 29 -4.17 15.05 -30.21
CA GLU A 29 -3.50 16.36 -30.32
C GLU A 29 -2.83 16.81 -29.01
N GLY A 30 -2.91 16.01 -27.94
CA GLY A 30 -2.36 16.33 -26.63
C GLY A 30 -3.24 17.26 -25.79
N ASN A 31 -4.51 17.45 -26.15
CA ASN A 31 -5.43 18.28 -25.37
C ASN A 31 -6.06 17.47 -24.24
N SER A 32 -6.14 18.07 -23.05
CA SER A 32 -6.98 17.55 -21.98
C SER A 32 -8.45 17.58 -22.41
N CYS A 33 -9.13 16.44 -22.33
CA CYS A 33 -10.50 16.32 -22.78
C CYS A 33 -11.34 15.42 -21.88
N VAL A 34 -12.65 15.48 -22.08
CA VAL A 34 -13.60 14.54 -21.49
C VAL A 34 -14.54 14.05 -22.58
N VAL A 35 -14.70 12.73 -22.65
CA VAL A 35 -15.66 12.06 -23.50
C VAL A 35 -16.86 11.65 -22.63
N VAL A 36 -18.03 12.18 -22.95
CA VAL A 36 -19.26 12.02 -22.19
C VAL A 36 -20.14 10.93 -22.81
N GLU A 37 -20.39 9.88 -22.05
CA GLU A 37 -21.30 8.79 -22.39
C GLU A 37 -22.61 8.95 -21.60
N ARG A 38 -23.75 8.81 -22.28
CA ARG A 38 -25.11 9.07 -21.73
C ARG A 38 -26.10 7.91 -21.89
N ASN A 39 -25.75 6.92 -22.69
CA ASN A 39 -26.60 5.81 -23.10
C ASN A 39 -26.41 4.57 -22.24
N PHE A 40 -25.26 4.43 -21.57
CA PHE A 40 -24.98 3.26 -20.74
C PHE A 40 -25.95 3.15 -19.55
N LYS A 41 -26.54 1.96 -19.35
CA LYS A 41 -27.52 1.72 -18.30
C LYS A 41 -26.99 0.77 -17.21
N PRO A 42 -27.20 1.10 -15.93
CA PRO A 42 -26.78 0.26 -14.82
C PRO A 42 -27.59 -1.04 -14.78
N TYR A 43 -26.93 -2.16 -14.48
CA TYR A 43 -27.57 -3.47 -14.39
C TYR A 43 -26.91 -4.39 -13.38
N PHE A 44 -27.60 -5.48 -13.05
CA PHE A 44 -27.12 -6.58 -12.24
C PHE A 44 -27.81 -7.89 -12.66
N TYR A 45 -27.37 -9.03 -12.13
CA TYR A 45 -27.92 -10.34 -12.49
C TYR A 45 -28.68 -10.98 -11.34
N VAL A 46 -29.72 -11.74 -11.68
CA VAL A 46 -30.54 -12.52 -10.74
C VAL A 46 -30.61 -13.96 -11.23
N VAL A 47 -30.18 -14.90 -10.41
CA VAL A 47 -30.39 -16.34 -10.66
C VAL A 47 -31.64 -16.79 -9.94
N TYR A 48 -32.48 -17.57 -10.62
CA TYR A 48 -33.81 -17.95 -10.15
C TYR A 48 -34.09 -19.45 -10.40
N GLU A 49 -35.17 -19.95 -9.79
CA GLU A 49 -35.79 -21.25 -10.07
C GLU A 49 -37.24 -21.07 -10.50
N GLY A 50 -37.77 -22.09 -11.17
CA GLY A 50 -39.17 -22.10 -11.59
C GLY A 50 -39.43 -21.29 -12.86
N ASN A 51 -40.63 -20.74 -12.98
CA ASN A 51 -41.07 -20.05 -14.18
C ASN A 51 -40.49 -18.62 -14.25
N GLY A 52 -39.57 -18.39 -15.20
CA GLY A 52 -38.91 -17.09 -15.35
C GLY A 52 -39.85 -15.92 -15.67
N ASP A 53 -40.98 -16.14 -16.33
CA ASP A 53 -41.93 -15.05 -16.65
C ASP A 53 -42.67 -14.57 -15.39
N GLU A 54 -43.05 -15.49 -14.51
CA GLU A 54 -43.64 -15.16 -13.21
C GLU A 54 -42.65 -14.37 -12.33
N ILE A 55 -41.37 -14.79 -12.32
CA ILE A 55 -40.30 -14.07 -11.61
C ILE A 55 -40.13 -12.65 -12.17
N ILE A 56 -40.15 -12.48 -13.49
CA ILE A 56 -40.07 -11.17 -14.16
C ILE A 56 -41.22 -10.26 -13.72
N GLU A 57 -42.46 -10.77 -13.70
CA GLU A 57 -43.63 -10.00 -13.23
C GLU A 57 -43.49 -9.58 -11.76
N ASN A 58 -43.04 -10.50 -10.91
CA ASN A 58 -42.83 -10.23 -9.49
C ASN A 58 -41.72 -9.20 -9.26
N ILE A 59 -40.64 -9.21 -10.06
CA ILE A 59 -39.60 -8.17 -10.00
C ILE A 59 -40.19 -6.81 -10.36
N ARG A 60 -40.97 -6.71 -11.46
CA ARG A 60 -41.59 -5.45 -11.89
C ARG A 60 -42.58 -4.87 -10.87
N LYS A 61 -43.27 -5.72 -10.11
CA LYS A 61 -44.17 -5.30 -9.01
C LYS A 61 -43.40 -4.70 -7.82
N ASN A 62 -42.17 -5.13 -7.59
CA ASN A 62 -41.39 -4.77 -6.39
C ASN A 62 -40.33 -3.69 -6.64
N CYS A 63 -39.79 -3.61 -7.86
CA CYS A 63 -38.86 -2.55 -8.26
C CYS A 63 -39.16 -1.98 -9.64
N GLU A 64 -39.01 -0.66 -9.74
CA GLU A 64 -39.05 0.06 -11.00
C GLU A 64 -37.74 -0.18 -11.77
N VAL A 65 -37.85 -0.92 -12.86
CA VAL A 65 -36.71 -1.36 -13.68
C VAL A 65 -36.97 -1.00 -15.14
N LEU A 66 -35.89 -0.75 -15.88
CA LEU A 66 -35.96 -0.33 -17.28
C LEU A 66 -36.25 -1.53 -18.20
N LEU A 67 -35.49 -2.61 -18.03
CA LEU A 67 -35.56 -3.80 -18.85
C LEU A 67 -35.15 -5.02 -18.03
N ILE A 68 -35.78 -6.16 -18.30
CA ILE A 68 -35.35 -7.46 -17.80
C ILE A 68 -35.18 -8.40 -18.99
N THR A 69 -34.00 -9.01 -19.12
CA THR A 69 -33.68 -9.95 -20.21
C THR A 69 -33.28 -11.30 -19.64
N LYS A 70 -33.88 -12.39 -20.14
CA LYS A 70 -33.45 -13.76 -19.82
C LYS A 70 -32.12 -14.03 -20.51
N VAL A 71 -31.12 -14.49 -19.77
CA VAL A 71 -29.77 -14.76 -20.25
C VAL A 71 -29.24 -16.05 -19.64
N LYS A 72 -28.26 -16.66 -20.31
CA LYS A 72 -27.43 -17.73 -19.72
C LYS A 72 -26.09 -17.16 -19.31
N ARG A 73 -25.61 -17.55 -18.14
CA ARG A 73 -24.32 -17.16 -17.59
C ARG A 73 -23.66 -18.35 -16.91
N LYS A 74 -22.36 -18.25 -16.64
CA LYS A 74 -21.67 -19.25 -15.82
C LYS A 74 -21.63 -18.81 -14.36
N TYR A 75 -21.79 -19.75 -13.44
CA TYR A 75 -21.56 -19.54 -12.02
C TYR A 75 -20.95 -20.79 -11.40
N LEU A 76 -19.78 -20.60 -10.80
CA LEU A 76 -18.88 -21.66 -10.38
C LEU A 76 -18.68 -22.70 -11.49
N GLY A 77 -18.46 -22.21 -12.71
CA GLY A 77 -18.19 -23.04 -13.90
C GLY A 77 -19.41 -23.78 -14.47
N ASN A 78 -20.60 -23.61 -13.89
CA ASN A 78 -21.83 -24.23 -14.37
C ASN A 78 -22.71 -23.20 -15.09
N VAL A 79 -23.35 -23.59 -16.20
CA VAL A 79 -24.30 -22.71 -16.89
C VAL A 79 -25.59 -22.62 -16.08
N VAL A 80 -26.02 -21.40 -15.77
CA VAL A 80 -27.24 -21.10 -15.03
C VAL A 80 -28.15 -20.16 -15.84
N ASP A 81 -29.46 -20.33 -15.67
CA ASP A 81 -30.44 -19.37 -16.17
C ASP A 81 -30.47 -18.16 -15.23
N ALA A 82 -30.36 -16.97 -15.81
CA ALA A 82 -30.32 -15.72 -15.08
C ALA A 82 -31.16 -14.64 -15.77
N LEU A 83 -31.50 -13.60 -15.01
CA LEU A 83 -32.12 -12.39 -15.52
C LEU A 83 -31.10 -11.25 -15.43
N LEU A 84 -30.85 -10.57 -16.53
CA LEU A 84 -30.17 -9.27 -16.55
C LEU A 84 -31.22 -8.19 -16.28
N VAL A 85 -31.10 -7.52 -15.13
CA VAL A 85 -32.04 -6.49 -14.67
C VAL A 85 -31.39 -5.12 -14.84
N GLN A 86 -31.89 -4.32 -15.77
CA GLN A 86 -31.44 -2.94 -16.00
C GLN A 86 -32.26 -1.96 -15.17
N THR A 87 -31.60 -0.97 -14.58
CA THR A 87 -32.19 0.12 -13.79
C THR A 87 -31.97 1.47 -14.48
N PHE A 88 -32.66 2.52 -14.05
CA PHE A 88 -32.49 3.85 -14.64
C PHE A 88 -31.21 4.53 -14.15
N THR A 89 -30.90 4.36 -12.86
CA THR A 89 -29.74 4.98 -12.20
C THR A 89 -28.97 3.99 -11.32
N PRO A 90 -27.64 4.16 -11.13
CA PRO A 90 -26.85 3.23 -10.33
C PRO A 90 -27.31 3.14 -8.87
N THR A 91 -27.87 4.23 -8.32
CA THR A 91 -28.38 4.29 -6.94
C THR A 91 -29.59 3.37 -6.73
N GLN A 92 -30.38 3.09 -7.77
CA GLN A 92 -31.52 2.17 -7.69
C GLN A 92 -31.11 0.71 -7.51
N ILE A 93 -29.92 0.29 -7.97
CA ILE A 93 -29.46 -1.11 -7.84
C ILE A 93 -29.53 -1.55 -6.38
N LYS A 94 -29.03 -0.75 -5.44
CA LYS A 94 -29.01 -1.08 -4.00
C LYS A 94 -30.43 -1.27 -3.45
N ARG A 95 -31.37 -0.42 -3.85
CA ARG A 95 -32.77 -0.52 -3.42
C ARG A 95 -33.47 -1.73 -4.05
N CYS A 96 -33.24 -1.98 -5.34
CA CYS A 96 -33.85 -3.08 -6.05
C CYS A 96 -33.34 -4.43 -5.55
N ARG A 97 -32.02 -4.60 -5.37
CA ARG A 97 -31.44 -5.88 -4.95
C ARG A 97 -32.01 -6.38 -3.61
N GLU A 98 -32.21 -5.48 -2.63
CA GLU A 98 -32.75 -5.85 -1.31
C GLU A 98 -34.21 -6.29 -1.34
N LYS A 99 -35.01 -5.69 -2.24
CA LYS A 99 -36.41 -6.10 -2.44
C LYS A 99 -36.50 -7.40 -3.24
N ILE A 100 -35.72 -7.48 -4.31
CA ILE A 100 -35.70 -8.63 -5.23
C ILE A 100 -35.19 -9.87 -4.49
N SER A 101 -34.18 -9.76 -3.62
CA SER A 101 -33.67 -10.91 -2.86
C SER A 101 -34.71 -11.57 -1.93
N ARG A 102 -35.87 -10.93 -1.68
CA ARG A 102 -36.97 -11.46 -0.85
C ARG A 102 -38.08 -12.12 -1.66
N ILE A 103 -38.03 -12.05 -2.99
CA ILE A 103 -39.04 -12.68 -3.86
C ILE A 103 -38.82 -14.18 -3.86
N ASN A 104 -39.89 -14.95 -3.70
CA ASN A 104 -39.84 -16.41 -3.76
C ASN A 104 -39.36 -16.89 -5.15
N GLY A 105 -38.50 -17.90 -5.18
CA GLY A 105 -37.88 -18.42 -6.40
C GLY A 105 -36.60 -17.70 -6.84
N ILE A 106 -36.16 -16.64 -6.17
CA ILE A 106 -34.83 -16.05 -6.40
C ILE A 106 -33.77 -16.77 -5.55
N LYS A 107 -32.74 -17.34 -6.20
CA LYS A 107 -31.62 -17.98 -5.51
C LYS A 107 -30.61 -16.97 -4.99
N SER A 108 -30.19 -16.08 -5.87
CA SER A 108 -29.03 -15.21 -5.63
C SER A 108 -28.98 -14.04 -6.60
N ILE A 109 -28.27 -13.00 -6.16
CA ILE A 109 -28.05 -11.77 -6.91
C ILE A 109 -26.54 -11.58 -7.10
N PHE A 110 -26.14 -11.19 -8.30
CA PHE A 110 -24.74 -11.03 -8.70
C PHE A 110 -24.51 -9.66 -9.31
N ASP A 111 -23.25 -9.21 -9.35
CA ASP A 111 -22.78 -7.95 -9.95
C ASP A 111 -23.39 -6.66 -9.35
N ALA A 112 -24.26 -6.76 -8.34
CA ALA A 112 -25.05 -5.65 -7.81
C ALA A 112 -24.27 -4.68 -6.89
N ASP A 113 -22.96 -4.85 -6.77
CA ASP A 113 -22.03 -3.98 -6.04
C ASP A 113 -20.83 -3.53 -6.89
N ILE A 114 -20.84 -3.85 -8.19
CA ILE A 114 -19.84 -3.34 -9.14
C ILE A 114 -20.11 -1.86 -9.39
N ARG A 115 -19.09 -1.03 -9.19
CA ARG A 115 -19.21 0.43 -9.39
C ARG A 115 -19.54 0.74 -10.84
N PHE A 116 -20.41 1.71 -11.06
CA PHE A 116 -20.97 2.02 -12.38
C PHE A 116 -19.90 2.31 -13.46
N THR A 117 -18.90 3.12 -13.13
CA THR A 117 -17.78 3.42 -14.05
C THR A 117 -16.89 2.22 -14.28
N MET A 118 -16.68 1.39 -13.25
CA MET A 118 -15.95 0.13 -13.39
C MET A 118 -16.70 -0.81 -14.32
N ARG A 119 -18.02 -1.00 -14.13
CA ARG A 119 -18.87 -1.83 -15.01
C ARG A 119 -18.77 -1.40 -16.47
N TYR A 120 -18.89 -0.10 -16.75
CA TYR A 120 -18.71 0.44 -18.10
C TYR A 120 -17.33 0.11 -18.67
N SER A 121 -16.26 0.39 -17.90
CA SER A 121 -14.90 0.10 -18.34
C SER A 121 -14.64 -1.39 -18.60
N ILE A 122 -15.40 -2.29 -17.96
CA ILE A 122 -15.30 -3.74 -18.17
C ILE A 122 -16.09 -4.15 -19.42
N ASP A 123 -17.32 -3.64 -19.58
CA ASP A 123 -18.20 -3.98 -20.72
C ASP A 123 -17.61 -3.63 -22.07
N PHE A 124 -16.86 -2.52 -22.13
CA PHE A 124 -16.24 -2.03 -23.35
C PHE A 124 -14.73 -2.31 -23.42
N ASP A 125 -14.19 -3.09 -22.46
CA ASP A 125 -12.76 -3.35 -22.25
C ASP A 125 -11.88 -2.09 -22.35
N LEU A 126 -12.40 -0.98 -21.83
CA LEU A 126 -11.67 0.27 -21.74
C LEU A 126 -10.83 0.26 -20.47
N ARG A 127 -9.53 0.52 -20.62
CA ARG A 127 -8.58 0.46 -19.52
C ARG A 127 -7.83 1.78 -19.42
N PRO A 128 -7.61 2.33 -18.22
CA PRO A 128 -6.73 3.47 -18.08
C PRO A 128 -5.35 3.14 -18.67
N PHE A 129 -4.71 4.16 -19.22
CA PHE A 129 -3.44 4.08 -19.93
C PHE A 129 -3.43 3.24 -21.20
N THR A 130 -4.61 3.03 -21.80
CA THR A 130 -4.74 2.60 -23.19
C THR A 130 -5.43 3.68 -24.02
N TRP A 131 -5.40 3.50 -25.34
CA TRP A 131 -6.09 4.35 -26.30
C TRP A 131 -7.42 3.72 -26.71
N PHE A 132 -8.43 4.55 -26.98
CA PHE A 132 -9.63 4.12 -27.68
C PHE A 132 -9.98 5.08 -28.81
N LYS A 133 -10.46 4.49 -29.91
CA LYS A 133 -10.95 5.19 -31.09
C LYS A 133 -12.46 5.28 -31.00
N ALA A 134 -13.02 6.46 -31.21
CA ALA A 134 -14.45 6.67 -31.14
C ALA A 134 -14.97 7.68 -32.16
N GLU A 135 -16.21 7.46 -32.59
CA GLU A 135 -17.06 8.49 -33.20
C GLU A 135 -17.60 9.38 -32.09
N VAL A 136 -17.34 10.68 -32.22
CA VAL A 136 -17.72 11.69 -31.24
C VAL A 136 -18.20 12.97 -31.91
N SER A 137 -18.92 13.76 -31.13
CA SER A 137 -19.31 15.13 -31.48
C SER A 137 -18.69 16.11 -30.49
N GLU A 138 -17.82 17.01 -30.97
CA GLU A 138 -17.26 18.08 -30.12
C GLU A 138 -18.36 19.07 -29.74
N VAL A 139 -18.44 19.41 -28.46
CA VAL A 139 -19.43 20.34 -27.91
C VAL A 139 -18.75 21.34 -26.98
N LYS A 140 -19.35 22.53 -26.88
CA LYS A 140 -19.02 23.48 -25.80
C LYS A 140 -20.03 23.28 -24.68
N LEU A 141 -19.67 22.45 -23.69
CA LEU A 141 -20.47 22.28 -22.49
C LEU A 141 -19.92 23.15 -21.37
N GLU A 142 -20.79 23.93 -20.75
CA GLU A 142 -20.47 24.61 -19.49
C GLU A 142 -20.21 23.58 -18.38
N GLY A 143 -19.42 23.97 -17.38
CA GLY A 143 -19.10 23.12 -16.23
C GLY A 143 -17.82 22.29 -16.37
N PHE A 144 -17.04 22.46 -17.43
CA PHE A 144 -15.76 21.78 -17.61
C PHE A 144 -14.60 22.78 -17.81
N ARG A 145 -13.45 22.47 -17.21
CA ARG A 145 -12.15 23.15 -17.43
C ARG A 145 -11.23 22.37 -18.36
N ALA A 146 -11.67 21.21 -18.86
CA ALA A 146 -10.94 20.48 -19.91
C ALA A 146 -10.91 21.31 -21.20
N LYS A 147 -9.82 21.25 -21.97
CA LYS A 147 -9.70 22.00 -23.23
C LYS A 147 -10.77 21.62 -24.25
N LYS A 148 -11.19 20.35 -24.26
CA LYS A 148 -12.17 19.80 -25.20
C LYS A 148 -13.22 18.96 -24.48
N VAL A 149 -14.46 19.01 -24.96
CA VAL A 149 -15.55 18.17 -24.48
C VAL A 149 -16.19 17.49 -25.68
N TYR A 150 -16.37 16.18 -25.58
CA TYR A 150 -16.90 15.35 -26.64
C TYR A 150 -18.11 14.57 -26.11
N ILE A 151 -19.17 14.45 -26.91
CA ILE A 151 -20.23 13.47 -26.69
C ILE A 151 -19.86 12.19 -27.44
N LEU A 152 -19.92 11.06 -26.75
CA LEU A 152 -19.68 9.76 -27.35
C LEU A 152 -20.88 9.31 -28.18
N ASP A 153 -20.64 9.05 -29.45
CA ASP A 153 -21.63 8.44 -30.35
C ASP A 153 -21.41 6.92 -30.43
N LYS A 154 -20.16 6.49 -30.67
CA LYS A 154 -19.81 5.07 -30.77
C LYS A 154 -18.33 4.80 -30.50
N ILE A 155 -18.02 3.77 -29.72
CA ILE A 155 -16.66 3.23 -29.60
C ILE A 155 -16.37 2.32 -30.81
N LEU A 156 -15.26 2.55 -31.50
CA LEU A 156 -14.85 1.79 -32.68
C LEU A 156 -13.84 0.69 -32.32
N SER A 157 -12.84 1.01 -31.50
CA SER A 157 -11.79 0.07 -31.09
C SER A 157 -11.03 0.59 -29.87
N HIS A 158 -10.28 -0.27 -29.19
CA HIS A 158 -9.27 0.11 -28.20
C HIS A 158 -7.94 -0.56 -28.54
N TYR A 159 -6.82 0.03 -28.12
CA TYR A 159 -5.48 -0.51 -28.36
C TYR A 159 -4.46 0.01 -27.34
N GLU A 160 -3.40 -0.76 -27.16
CA GLU A 160 -2.23 -0.28 -26.44
C GLU A 160 -1.35 0.55 -27.38
N GLY A 161 -1.04 1.78 -26.96
CA GLY A 161 -0.19 2.70 -27.71
C GLY A 161 0.81 3.38 -26.80
N LYS A 162 1.63 4.27 -27.37
CA LYS A 162 2.55 5.09 -26.60
C LYS A 162 1.75 5.99 -25.64
N ILE A 163 2.18 6.06 -24.38
CA ILE A 163 1.63 7.02 -23.42
C ILE A 163 1.98 8.44 -23.93
N PRO A 164 1.00 9.34 -24.11
CA PRO A 164 1.27 10.72 -24.52
C PRO A 164 2.11 11.44 -23.45
N GLU A 165 2.65 12.61 -23.78
CA GLU A 165 3.32 13.42 -22.75
C GLU A 165 2.29 13.90 -21.72
N LEU A 166 2.41 13.41 -20.48
CA LEU A 166 1.53 13.78 -19.38
C LEU A 166 2.19 14.91 -18.57
N ARG A 167 1.48 16.00 -18.36
CA ARG A 167 1.94 17.12 -17.52
C ARG A 167 1.85 16.69 -16.06
N ALA A 168 3.00 16.40 -15.46
CA ALA A 168 3.09 16.03 -14.05
C ALA A 168 3.63 17.15 -13.18
N ILE A 169 3.24 17.16 -11.90
CA ILE A 169 3.82 18.01 -10.86
C ILE A 169 4.09 17.19 -9.60
N GLY A 170 5.16 17.51 -8.86
CA GLY A 170 5.37 17.08 -7.48
C GLY A 170 5.05 18.23 -6.52
N ILE A 171 4.44 17.91 -5.38
CA ILE A 171 4.02 18.90 -4.38
C ILE A 171 4.55 18.55 -3.00
N ASP A 172 5.01 19.55 -2.25
CA ASP A 172 5.37 19.44 -0.84
C ASP A 172 4.81 20.63 -0.05
N PHE A 173 4.36 20.37 1.19
CA PHE A 173 3.84 21.38 2.11
C PHE A 173 4.61 21.35 3.42
N GLN A 174 4.97 22.53 3.93
CA GLN A 174 5.49 22.71 5.28
C GLN A 174 4.46 23.49 6.09
N ILE A 175 4.11 22.98 7.27
CA ILE A 175 3.03 23.51 8.09
C ILE A 175 3.59 24.03 9.41
N TYR A 176 3.13 25.19 9.84
CA TYR A 176 3.45 25.73 11.15
C TYR A 176 2.75 24.93 12.25
N SER A 177 3.43 23.96 12.85
CA SER A 177 2.93 23.27 14.05
C SER A 177 3.77 23.64 15.26
N LYS A 178 3.22 24.48 16.15
CA LYS A 178 3.92 24.90 17.37
C LYS A 178 4.17 23.75 18.35
N TYR A 179 3.32 22.72 18.30
CA TYR A 179 3.26 21.66 19.31
C TYR A 179 3.36 20.25 18.73
N GLY A 180 3.67 20.14 17.43
CA GLY A 180 3.70 18.87 16.73
C GLY A 180 2.35 18.15 16.70
N SER A 181 1.24 18.87 16.78
CA SER A 181 -0.09 18.33 16.49
C SER A 181 -0.74 19.30 15.52
N LEU A 182 -1.00 18.82 14.30
CA LEU A 182 -1.41 19.66 13.19
C LEU A 182 -2.91 19.95 13.30
N ASN A 183 -3.27 21.23 13.36
CA ASN A 183 -4.65 21.70 13.42
C ASN A 183 -4.99 22.61 12.23
N PRO A 184 -5.73 22.13 11.22
CA PRO A 184 -6.08 22.93 10.04
C PRO A 184 -6.81 24.24 10.37
N ARG A 185 -7.48 24.38 11.51
CA ARG A 185 -8.17 25.63 11.86
C ARG A 185 -7.25 26.72 12.40
N LYS A 186 -6.03 26.37 12.84
CA LYS A 186 -5.12 27.30 13.53
C LYS A 186 -3.77 27.40 12.85
N ASP A 187 -3.22 26.26 12.46
CA ASP A 187 -1.88 26.13 11.95
C ASP A 187 -1.88 26.57 10.48
N PRO A 188 -1.09 27.58 10.07
CA PRO A 188 -0.97 27.95 8.67
C PRO A 188 0.04 27.09 7.91
N ILE A 189 -0.15 26.97 6.60
CA ILE A 189 0.88 26.50 5.68
C ILE A 189 1.98 27.59 5.61
N VAL A 190 3.24 27.24 5.91
CA VAL A 190 4.37 28.18 5.86
C VAL A 190 5.08 28.21 4.52
N VAL A 191 5.19 27.05 3.88
CA VAL A 191 5.79 26.90 2.55
C VAL A 191 4.98 25.87 1.77
N LEU A 192 4.71 26.17 0.50
CA LEU A 192 4.16 25.24 -0.48
C LEU A 192 5.08 25.28 -1.70
N SER A 193 5.67 24.14 -2.03
CA SER A 193 6.58 24.00 -3.15
C SER A 193 6.01 23.07 -4.21
N LEU A 194 6.21 23.45 -5.46
CA LEU A 194 5.77 22.74 -6.66
C LEU A 194 6.97 22.54 -7.57
N TRP A 195 7.08 21.34 -8.16
CA TRP A 195 8.11 21.04 -9.15
C TRP A 195 7.49 20.40 -10.38
N SER A 196 7.86 20.88 -11.56
CA SER A 196 7.41 20.35 -12.85
C SER A 196 8.58 20.27 -13.84
N LYS A 197 8.28 19.86 -15.08
CA LYS A 197 9.26 19.91 -16.18
C LYS A 197 9.67 21.34 -16.55
N GLU A 198 8.79 22.31 -16.32
CA GLU A 198 8.98 23.73 -16.68
C GLU A 198 9.75 24.51 -15.61
N GLY A 199 9.96 23.92 -14.43
CA GLY A 199 10.70 24.52 -13.33
C GLY A 199 10.01 24.35 -12.00
N SER A 200 10.32 25.24 -11.07
CA SER A 200 9.73 25.24 -9.73
C SER A 200 8.91 26.49 -9.45
N MET A 201 7.90 26.32 -8.61
CA MET A 201 7.09 27.41 -8.07
C MET A 201 7.01 27.24 -6.55
N GLN A 202 7.16 28.32 -5.80
CA GLN A 202 7.10 28.28 -4.36
C GLN A 202 6.30 29.45 -3.81
N PHE A 203 5.43 29.16 -2.84
CA PHE A 203 4.67 30.13 -2.09
C PHE A 203 5.07 30.01 -0.62
N SER A 204 5.28 31.15 0.04
CA SER A 204 5.64 31.18 1.46
C SER A 204 4.78 32.18 2.21
N LEU A 205 4.62 31.93 3.51
CA LEU A 205 3.81 32.75 4.40
C LEU A 205 4.47 34.11 4.57
N ASP A 206 3.69 35.16 4.38
CA ASP A 206 4.13 36.52 4.60
C ASP A 206 4.00 36.89 6.10
N GLU A 207 4.45 38.09 6.46
CA GLU A 207 4.39 38.60 7.85
C GLU A 207 2.95 38.69 8.40
N SER A 208 1.93 38.67 7.54
CA SER A 208 0.53 38.72 7.98
C SER A 208 0.03 37.40 8.59
N MET A 209 0.82 36.32 8.47
CA MET A 209 0.48 34.97 8.93
C MET A 209 -0.83 34.42 8.31
N ASP A 210 -1.25 34.98 7.18
CA ASP A 210 -2.44 34.55 6.42
C ASP A 210 -2.03 33.68 5.20
N ASP A 211 -2.22 32.37 5.35
CA ASP A 211 -1.95 31.39 4.30
C ASP A 211 -3.08 31.26 3.27
N LEU A 212 -4.16 32.06 3.38
CA LEU A 212 -5.21 32.13 2.35
C LEU A 212 -4.63 32.51 0.98
N LYS A 213 -3.63 33.40 0.96
CA LYS A 213 -2.93 33.80 -0.28
C LYS A 213 -2.16 32.62 -0.89
N ILE A 214 -1.54 31.78 -0.06
CA ILE A 214 -0.82 30.58 -0.52
C ILE A 214 -1.81 29.61 -1.16
N ILE A 215 -2.93 29.34 -0.50
CA ILE A 215 -3.95 28.42 -1.00
C ILE A 215 -4.56 28.92 -2.32
N ARG A 216 -4.86 30.22 -2.43
CA ARG A 216 -5.37 30.80 -3.69
C ARG A 216 -4.34 30.69 -4.82
N LYS A 217 -3.09 31.09 -4.57
CA LYS A 217 -2.00 30.97 -5.56
C LYS A 217 -1.77 29.52 -5.98
N PHE A 218 -1.92 28.57 -5.06
CA PHE A 218 -1.86 27.15 -5.36
C PHE A 218 -2.99 26.72 -6.30
N VAL A 219 -4.24 27.05 -5.97
CA VAL A 219 -5.39 26.75 -6.83
C VAL A 219 -5.19 27.37 -8.21
N ASP A 220 -4.83 28.65 -8.28
CA ASP A 220 -4.58 29.36 -9.55
C ASP A 220 -3.47 28.69 -10.36
N TYR A 221 -2.36 28.29 -9.72
CA TYR A 221 -1.28 27.59 -10.39
C TYR A 221 -1.73 26.25 -10.98
N ILE A 222 -2.46 25.43 -10.22
CA ILE A 222 -2.96 24.13 -10.72
C ILE A 222 -3.92 24.33 -11.89
N LEU A 223 -4.79 25.34 -11.82
CA LEU A 223 -5.73 25.64 -12.91
C LEU A 223 -5.02 26.14 -14.18
N ASN A 224 -3.97 26.96 -14.03
CA ASN A 224 -3.21 27.51 -15.15
C ASN A 224 -2.25 26.50 -15.79
N TYR A 225 -1.49 25.76 -14.99
CA TYR A 225 -0.58 24.71 -15.48
C TYR A 225 -1.34 23.50 -16.06
N ASP A 226 -2.54 23.23 -15.53
CA ASP A 226 -3.42 22.14 -15.92
C ASP A 226 -2.74 20.75 -15.92
N PRO A 227 -2.20 20.28 -14.77
CA PRO A 227 -1.50 18.99 -14.69
C PRO A 227 -2.45 17.81 -14.93
N ASP A 228 -1.96 16.81 -15.66
CA ASP A 228 -2.61 15.51 -15.83
C ASP A 228 -2.37 14.61 -14.61
N ILE A 229 -1.17 14.71 -14.00
CA ILE A 229 -0.77 13.96 -12.81
C ILE A 229 -0.28 14.91 -11.71
N ILE A 230 -0.73 14.67 -10.49
CA ILE A 230 -0.26 15.31 -9.26
C ILE A 230 0.37 14.22 -8.38
N TYR A 231 1.69 14.28 -8.21
CA TYR A 231 2.43 13.38 -7.33
C TYR A 231 2.50 13.95 -5.91
N VAL A 232 2.18 13.09 -4.95
CA VAL A 232 2.36 13.34 -3.52
C VAL A 232 3.15 12.18 -2.90
N PHE A 233 3.80 12.45 -1.77
CA PHE A 233 4.48 11.41 -1.00
C PHE A 233 3.96 11.50 0.43
N ASP A 234 2.89 10.78 0.70
CA ASP A 234 2.19 10.87 1.97
C ASP A 234 1.83 9.46 2.46
N ILE A 235 2.03 9.20 3.74
CA ILE A 235 1.71 7.88 4.30
C ILE A 235 0.20 7.76 4.56
N ASP A 236 -0.53 8.87 4.75
CA ASP A 236 -1.89 8.82 5.31
C ASP A 236 -2.82 9.94 4.85
N VAL A 237 -2.94 10.23 3.55
CA VAL A 237 -4.10 11.05 3.07
C VAL A 237 -4.07 12.46 3.74
N PHE A 238 -2.93 12.83 4.35
CA PHE A 238 -2.84 13.84 5.39
C PHE A 238 -2.79 15.22 4.76
N HIS A 239 -1.97 15.41 3.72
CA HIS A 239 -1.83 16.70 3.05
C HIS A 239 -3.15 17.17 2.45
N TRP A 240 -3.87 16.28 1.77
CA TRP A 240 -5.16 16.62 1.15
C TRP A 240 -6.26 16.79 2.19
N LYS A 241 -6.29 15.96 3.26
CA LYS A 241 -7.21 16.18 4.41
C LYS A 241 -6.95 17.55 5.05
N TYR A 242 -5.69 17.83 5.32
CA TYR A 242 -5.25 19.06 5.97
C TYR A 242 -5.59 20.30 5.14
N ILE A 243 -5.19 20.35 3.85
CA ILE A 243 -5.41 21.54 3.02
C ILE A 243 -6.89 21.78 2.72
N THR A 244 -7.71 20.73 2.58
CA THR A 244 -9.15 20.88 2.37
C THR A 244 -9.84 21.40 3.63
N GLU A 245 -9.51 20.87 4.80
CA GLU A 245 -10.01 21.38 6.09
C GLU A 245 -9.52 22.81 6.37
N ARG A 246 -8.24 23.12 6.06
CA ARG A 246 -7.65 24.45 6.20
C ARG A 246 -8.37 25.46 5.31
N ALA A 247 -8.51 25.15 4.02
CA ALA A 247 -9.20 26.02 3.07
C ALA A 247 -10.65 26.28 3.51
N ASN A 248 -11.37 25.24 3.94
CA ASN A 248 -12.73 25.37 4.46
C ASN A 248 -12.80 26.28 5.69
N SER A 249 -11.81 26.19 6.61
CA SER A 249 -11.73 27.08 7.78
C SER A 249 -11.49 28.55 7.41
N LEU A 250 -10.92 28.82 6.23
CA LEU A 250 -10.68 30.15 5.67
C LEU A 250 -11.77 30.58 4.68
N GLY A 251 -12.85 29.80 4.54
CA GLY A 251 -13.98 30.11 3.65
C GLY A 251 -13.69 29.92 2.16
N VAL A 252 -12.68 29.11 1.80
CA VAL A 252 -12.34 28.79 0.40
C VAL A 252 -12.42 27.28 0.17
N LYS A 253 -12.79 26.89 -1.05
CA LYS A 253 -12.86 25.49 -1.47
C LYS A 253 -11.71 25.15 -2.39
N ILE A 254 -11.19 23.92 -2.30
CA ILE A 254 -10.18 23.40 -3.22
C ILE A 254 -10.89 22.80 -4.45
N ASP A 255 -11.31 23.68 -5.37
CA ASP A 255 -11.93 23.31 -6.65
C ASP A 255 -10.90 23.35 -7.79
N ILE A 256 -10.05 22.34 -7.83
CA ILE A 256 -8.94 22.20 -8.80
C ILE A 256 -9.22 21.15 -9.89
N GLY A 257 -10.37 20.49 -9.84
CA GLY A 257 -10.77 19.49 -10.83
C GLY A 257 -11.06 20.08 -12.21
N ARG A 258 -11.03 19.25 -13.25
CA ARG A 258 -11.49 19.61 -14.60
C ARG A 258 -13.02 19.63 -14.73
N LYS A 259 -13.75 19.12 -13.74
CA LYS A 259 -15.19 19.37 -13.57
C LYS A 259 -15.35 20.53 -12.58
N ILE A 260 -16.03 21.60 -13.00
CA ILE A 260 -16.26 22.79 -12.16
C ILE A 260 -17.22 22.42 -11.01
N GLY A 261 -16.90 22.89 -9.80
CA GLY A 261 -17.69 22.61 -8.59
C GLY A 261 -17.46 21.20 -8.02
N SER A 262 -16.52 20.43 -8.57
CA SER A 262 -16.13 19.12 -8.06
C SER A 262 -14.91 19.28 -7.15
N GLU A 263 -15.18 19.44 -5.85
CA GLU A 263 -14.15 19.58 -4.83
C GLU A 263 -13.33 18.29 -4.67
N VAL A 264 -12.08 18.46 -4.25
CA VAL A 264 -11.21 17.34 -3.85
C VAL A 264 -11.90 16.57 -2.73
N SER A 265 -12.09 15.26 -2.94
CA SER A 265 -12.90 14.42 -2.04
C SER A 265 -12.30 13.03 -1.90
N GLN A 266 -12.57 12.38 -0.77
CA GLN A 266 -12.08 11.04 -0.52
C GLN A 266 -12.85 10.01 -1.37
N GLY A 267 -12.11 9.25 -2.17
CA GLY A 267 -12.60 8.20 -3.04
C GLY A 267 -12.63 6.83 -2.37
N THR A 268 -12.98 5.81 -3.17
CA THR A 268 -13.26 4.42 -2.77
C THR A 268 -12.26 3.77 -1.83
N TYR A 269 -10.98 3.96 -2.09
CA TYR A 269 -9.89 3.26 -1.40
C TYR A 269 -9.24 4.14 -0.33
N GLY A 270 -9.81 5.32 -0.04
CA GLY A 270 -9.21 6.32 0.83
C GLY A 270 -8.33 7.36 0.12
N HIS A 271 -8.00 7.15 -1.17
CA HIS A 271 -7.35 8.15 -2.02
C HIS A 271 -8.19 9.43 -2.13
N TYR A 272 -7.58 10.58 -2.41
CA TYR A 272 -8.32 11.77 -2.81
C TYR A 272 -8.49 11.83 -4.33
N SER A 273 -9.73 11.90 -4.79
CA SER A 273 -10.08 12.05 -6.19
C SER A 273 -10.12 13.52 -6.59
N ILE A 274 -9.55 13.83 -7.76
CA ILE A 274 -9.58 15.14 -8.38
C ILE A 274 -10.12 14.95 -9.80
N SER A 275 -11.36 15.35 -10.08
CA SER A 275 -12.01 15.02 -11.36
C SER A 275 -11.14 15.40 -12.57
N GLY A 276 -10.78 14.43 -13.39
CA GLY A 276 -9.96 14.62 -14.60
C GLY A 276 -8.47 14.81 -14.39
N ARG A 277 -7.96 14.61 -13.17
CA ARG A 277 -6.52 14.59 -12.85
C ARG A 277 -6.19 13.37 -12.00
N LEU A 278 -5.02 12.77 -12.21
CA LEU A 278 -4.55 11.63 -11.40
C LEU A 278 -3.79 12.15 -10.18
N ASN A 279 -4.34 11.96 -8.98
CA ASN A 279 -3.66 12.26 -7.72
C ASN A 279 -2.96 11.01 -7.18
N VAL A 280 -1.67 10.88 -7.45
CA VAL A 280 -0.91 9.65 -7.25
C VAL A 280 -0.06 9.74 -6.00
N ASP A 281 -0.33 8.85 -5.05
CA ASP A 281 0.45 8.73 -3.82
C ASP A 281 1.60 7.75 -4.01
N LEU A 282 2.82 8.27 -4.01
CA LEU A 282 4.01 7.47 -4.31
C LEU A 282 4.34 6.47 -3.19
N VAL A 283 3.92 6.72 -1.95
CA VAL A 283 4.15 5.79 -0.85
C VAL A 283 3.46 4.46 -1.14
N GLY A 284 2.21 4.49 -1.57
CA GLY A 284 1.41 3.30 -1.86
C GLY A 284 1.88 2.49 -3.08
N LEU A 285 2.68 3.10 -3.96
CA LEU A 285 3.42 2.39 -4.99
C LEU A 285 4.66 1.70 -4.41
N LEU A 286 5.34 2.32 -3.43
CA LEU A 286 6.57 1.80 -2.81
C LEU A 286 6.36 0.74 -1.72
N MET A 287 5.14 0.58 -1.17
CA MET A 287 4.83 -0.28 -0.01
C MET A 287 5.25 -1.76 -0.13
N ASN A 288 5.75 -2.22 -1.29
CA ASN A 288 6.22 -3.59 -1.50
C ASN A 288 7.74 -3.71 -1.72
N GLU A 289 8.44 -2.60 -1.99
CA GLU A 289 9.86 -2.58 -1.71
C GLU A 289 9.95 -2.75 -0.20
N ARG A 290 10.47 -3.89 0.27
CA ARG A 290 10.63 -4.21 1.69
C ARG A 290 11.65 -3.29 2.39
N LEU A 291 11.57 -1.98 2.12
CA LEU A 291 12.04 -0.92 2.98
C LEU A 291 11.22 -1.03 4.26
N THR A 292 11.94 -1.25 5.33
CA THR A 292 11.46 -1.66 6.64
C THR A 292 10.86 -0.46 7.36
N GLY A 293 9.66 -0.59 7.94
CA GLY A 293 9.13 0.51 8.77
C GLY A 293 8.89 1.79 7.96
N HIS A 294 8.78 2.92 8.65
CA HIS A 294 8.49 4.24 8.08
C HIS A 294 9.22 4.46 6.74
N ILE A 295 8.46 4.65 5.65
CA ILE A 295 9.02 4.99 4.34
C ILE A 295 9.32 6.50 4.36
N ASP A 296 10.59 6.87 4.30
CA ASP A 296 11.02 8.27 4.24
C ASP A 296 11.42 8.66 2.81
N LEU A 297 11.00 9.85 2.38
CA LEU A 297 11.24 10.35 1.02
C LEU A 297 12.75 10.47 0.72
N ILE A 298 13.53 11.00 1.66
CA ILE A 298 14.96 11.23 1.48
C ILE A 298 15.69 9.89 1.43
N GLU A 299 15.36 8.96 2.33
CA GLU A 299 15.94 7.62 2.31
C GLU A 299 15.66 6.89 0.98
N VAL A 300 14.42 6.92 0.49
CA VAL A 300 14.04 6.28 -0.78
C VAL A 300 14.73 6.96 -1.96
N ALA A 301 14.70 8.29 -2.02
CA ALA A 301 15.31 9.05 -3.11
C ALA A 301 16.84 8.80 -3.16
N ASN A 302 17.49 8.72 -2.00
CA ASN A 302 18.92 8.38 -1.90
C ASN A 302 19.18 6.92 -2.32
N TYR A 303 18.33 5.98 -1.88
CA TYR A 303 18.47 4.56 -2.22
C TYR A 303 18.41 4.31 -3.73
N LEU A 304 17.52 5.05 -4.41
CA LEU A 304 17.31 4.99 -5.86
C LEU A 304 18.27 5.91 -6.66
N GLY A 305 19.09 6.71 -6.00
CA GLY A 305 20.01 7.66 -6.66
C GLY A 305 19.30 8.81 -7.38
N ILE A 306 18.08 9.15 -6.94
CA ILE A 306 17.23 10.19 -7.54
C ILE A 306 17.62 11.58 -7.04
N SER A 307 18.05 11.69 -5.78
CA SER A 307 18.40 12.96 -5.13
C SER A 307 19.73 12.81 -4.38
N PRO A 308 20.52 13.90 -4.25
CA PRO A 308 21.69 13.90 -3.37
C PRO A 308 21.28 13.69 -1.91
N LYS A 309 22.22 13.14 -1.13
CA LYS A 309 22.08 13.04 0.32
C LYS A 309 21.99 14.44 0.94
N ARG A 310 21.05 14.59 1.87
CA ARG A 310 20.80 15.83 2.62
C ARG A 310 20.21 15.51 3.99
N ASP A 311 20.26 16.49 4.87
CA ASP A 311 19.65 16.41 6.19
C ASP A 311 18.11 16.54 6.10
N SER A 312 17.41 15.89 7.01
CA SER A 312 15.96 16.01 7.15
C SER A 312 15.61 17.10 8.16
N LEU A 313 14.51 17.81 7.91
CA LEU A 313 13.87 18.65 8.92
C LEU A 313 12.73 17.87 9.57
N ASN A 314 12.70 17.87 10.90
CA ASN A 314 11.60 17.29 11.64
C ASN A 314 10.35 18.17 11.47
N TRP A 315 9.25 17.58 11.02
CA TRP A 315 7.98 18.28 10.76
C TRP A 315 7.44 19.04 12.00
N TYR A 316 7.72 18.54 13.21
CA TYR A 316 7.31 19.17 14.47
C TYR A 316 8.22 20.32 14.92
N GLU A 317 9.35 20.53 14.25
CA GLU A 317 10.28 21.66 14.51
C GLU A 317 10.10 22.79 13.49
N ILE A 318 9.29 22.61 12.45
CA ILE A 318 9.07 23.60 11.38
C ILE A 318 8.68 24.96 11.95
N SER A 319 7.85 25.00 12.99
CA SER A 319 7.49 26.26 13.68
C SER A 319 8.71 26.97 14.26
N ARG A 320 9.63 26.25 14.93
CA ARG A 320 10.86 26.81 15.49
C ARG A 320 11.79 27.34 14.41
N TYR A 321 11.96 26.60 13.31
CA TYR A 321 12.76 27.07 12.18
C TYR A 321 12.10 28.27 11.47
N TRP A 322 10.77 28.35 11.46
CA TRP A 322 10.06 29.45 10.82
C TRP A 322 10.08 30.75 11.65
N ASP A 323 10.02 30.62 12.98
CA ASP A 323 10.06 31.74 13.93
C ASP A 323 11.42 32.48 13.89
N ASP A 324 12.52 31.78 13.58
CA ASP A 324 13.83 32.39 13.36
C ASP A 324 14.02 32.73 11.87
N GLU A 325 14.07 34.02 11.55
CA GLU A 325 14.19 34.51 10.17
C GLU A 325 15.41 33.93 9.42
N LYS A 326 16.51 33.67 10.15
CA LYS A 326 17.74 33.11 9.56
C LYS A 326 17.55 31.68 9.05
N ASN A 327 16.55 30.98 9.56
CA ASN A 327 16.25 29.58 9.25
C ASN A 327 15.11 29.42 8.24
N ARG A 328 14.38 30.48 7.89
CA ARG A 328 13.25 30.40 6.94
C ARG A 328 13.69 29.91 5.56
N ASP A 329 14.87 30.34 5.09
CA ASP A 329 15.39 29.91 3.79
C ASP A 329 15.78 28.43 3.78
N LEU A 330 16.18 27.86 4.93
CA LEU A 330 16.39 26.42 5.08
C LEU A 330 15.08 25.64 4.90
N VAL A 331 13.97 26.11 5.50
CA VAL A 331 12.64 25.49 5.34
C VAL A 331 12.17 25.56 3.89
N LYS A 332 12.37 26.72 3.23
CA LYS A 332 12.05 26.90 1.81
C LYS A 332 12.86 25.98 0.92
N GLN A 333 14.17 25.90 1.13
CA GLN A 333 15.04 25.02 0.36
C GLN A 333 14.61 23.57 0.54
N TYR A 334 14.44 23.13 1.80
CA TYR A 334 14.00 21.78 2.14
C TYR A 334 12.69 21.38 1.43
N SER A 335 11.68 22.26 1.46
CA SER A 335 10.39 22.00 0.78
C SER A 335 10.52 21.90 -0.73
N LEU A 336 11.30 22.80 -1.35
CA LEU A 336 11.54 22.79 -2.80
C LEU A 336 12.22 21.50 -3.26
N GLU A 337 13.20 21.11 -2.47
CA GLU A 337 13.98 19.90 -2.63
C GLU A 337 13.15 18.62 -2.44
N ASN A 338 12.15 18.63 -1.56
CA ASN A 338 11.17 17.55 -1.45
C ASN A 338 10.26 17.49 -2.66
N ALA A 339 9.67 18.62 -3.09
CA ALA A 339 8.81 18.67 -4.27
C ALA A 339 9.53 18.13 -5.53
N LYS A 340 10.83 18.46 -5.68
CA LYS A 340 11.69 17.91 -6.74
C LYS A 340 11.85 16.40 -6.62
N SER A 341 12.20 15.89 -5.44
CA SER A 341 12.36 14.44 -5.20
C SER A 341 11.06 13.68 -5.51
N ILE A 342 9.91 14.22 -5.10
CA ILE A 342 8.58 13.66 -5.37
C ILE A 342 8.32 13.61 -6.88
N TYR A 343 8.56 14.71 -7.60
CA TYR A 343 8.39 14.77 -9.06
C TYR A 343 9.27 13.73 -9.77
N LEU A 344 10.56 13.66 -9.42
CA LEU A 344 11.51 12.73 -10.07
C LEU A 344 11.15 11.27 -9.76
N LEU A 345 10.81 10.97 -8.51
CA LEU A 345 10.37 9.64 -8.09
C LEU A 345 9.07 9.22 -8.80
N GLY A 346 8.09 10.12 -8.89
CA GLY A 346 6.83 9.83 -9.58
C GLY A 346 7.04 9.49 -11.06
N ASN A 347 7.90 10.24 -11.74
CA ASN A 347 8.26 9.94 -13.14
C ASN A 347 9.03 8.62 -13.28
N PHE A 348 9.92 8.31 -12.33
CA PHE A 348 10.63 7.02 -12.30
C PHE A 348 9.66 5.84 -12.14
N LEU A 349 8.66 5.97 -11.26
CA LEU A 349 7.66 4.93 -10.99
C LEU A 349 6.56 4.84 -12.04
N LEU A 350 6.31 5.90 -12.82
CA LEU A 350 5.22 5.91 -13.81
C LEU A 350 5.35 4.77 -14.82
N SER A 351 6.56 4.50 -15.33
CA SER A 351 6.78 3.46 -16.35
C SER A 351 6.40 2.06 -15.88
N PRO A 352 6.94 1.50 -14.77
CA PRO A 352 6.59 0.16 -14.33
C PRO A 352 5.12 0.04 -13.88
N TYR A 353 4.55 1.06 -13.24
CA TYR A 353 3.16 0.99 -12.76
C TYR A 353 2.12 1.26 -13.85
N SER A 354 2.50 1.90 -14.95
CA SER A 354 1.60 2.10 -16.10
C SER A 354 1.06 0.78 -16.67
N GLU A 355 1.87 -0.27 -16.61
CA GLU A 355 1.51 -1.59 -17.12
C GLU A 355 0.57 -2.31 -16.16
N LEU A 356 0.83 -2.18 -14.86
CA LEU A 356 -0.07 -2.69 -13.84
C LEU A 356 -1.45 -2.01 -13.93
N VAL A 357 -1.49 -0.71 -14.23
CA VAL A 357 -2.73 0.04 -14.51
C VAL A 357 -3.50 -0.58 -15.68
N LYS A 358 -2.85 -0.89 -16.80
CA LYS A 358 -3.50 -1.54 -17.96
C LYS A 358 -4.00 -2.95 -17.65
N ILE A 359 -3.24 -3.72 -16.87
CA ILE A 359 -3.59 -5.11 -16.53
C ILE A 359 -4.82 -5.11 -15.61
N ILE A 360 -4.72 -4.39 -14.50
CA ILE A 360 -5.77 -4.36 -13.46
C ILE A 360 -6.99 -3.56 -13.96
N GLY A 361 -6.75 -2.56 -14.79
CA GLY A 361 -7.76 -1.60 -15.26
C GLY A 361 -8.28 -0.69 -14.15
N LEU A 362 -7.45 -0.39 -13.15
CA LEU A 362 -7.67 0.67 -12.18
C LEU A 362 -6.83 1.90 -12.55
N PRO A 363 -7.41 3.11 -12.51
CA PRO A 363 -6.69 4.39 -12.64
C PRO A 363 -5.50 4.48 -11.67
N LEU A 364 -4.43 5.17 -12.06
CA LEU A 364 -3.16 5.17 -11.32
C LEU A 364 -3.28 5.69 -9.88
N ASP A 365 -4.11 6.71 -9.66
CA ASP A 365 -4.44 7.27 -8.34
C ASP A 365 -5.12 6.22 -7.44
N LYS A 366 -6.09 5.50 -7.98
CA LYS A 366 -6.79 4.41 -7.27
C LYS A 366 -5.85 3.25 -6.99
N LEU A 367 -5.01 2.90 -7.98
CA LEU A 367 -4.02 1.84 -7.87
C LEU A 367 -3.01 2.16 -6.76
N SER A 368 -2.53 3.41 -6.66
CA SER A 368 -1.55 3.79 -5.62
C SER A 368 -2.02 3.47 -4.21
N VAL A 369 -3.32 3.63 -3.90
CA VAL A 369 -3.83 3.43 -2.53
C VAL A 369 -4.52 2.07 -2.34
N ALA A 370 -5.04 1.45 -3.40
CA ALA A 370 -5.68 0.14 -3.30
C ALA A 370 -4.71 -0.93 -2.79
N SER A 371 -5.14 -1.71 -1.78
CA SER A 371 -4.38 -2.87 -1.30
C SER A 371 -4.18 -3.91 -2.41
N TRP A 372 -3.13 -4.73 -2.30
CA TRP A 372 -2.87 -5.82 -3.25
C TRP A 372 -4.08 -6.75 -3.45
N GLY A 373 -4.82 -7.07 -2.37
CA GLY A 373 -6.05 -7.86 -2.47
C GLY A 373 -7.13 -7.17 -3.32
N ASN A 374 -7.34 -5.86 -3.15
CA ASN A 374 -8.29 -5.11 -3.99
C ASN A 374 -7.80 -4.94 -5.43
N ARG A 375 -6.47 -4.83 -5.65
CA ARG A 375 -5.82 -4.79 -6.98
C ARG A 375 -6.07 -6.12 -7.73
N ILE A 376 -5.85 -7.25 -7.07
CA ILE A 376 -6.14 -8.59 -7.61
C ILE A 376 -7.63 -8.76 -7.89
N GLU A 377 -8.48 -8.40 -6.93
CA GLU A 377 -9.94 -8.52 -7.07
C GLU A 377 -10.44 -7.73 -8.29
N ALA A 378 -9.95 -6.50 -8.50
CA ALA A 378 -10.33 -5.69 -9.66
C ALA A 378 -9.97 -6.36 -10.99
N SER A 379 -8.81 -7.00 -11.07
CA SER A 379 -8.39 -7.74 -12.25
C SER A 379 -9.20 -9.03 -12.45
N LEU A 380 -9.47 -9.78 -11.38
CA LEU A 380 -10.31 -10.98 -11.43
C LEU A 380 -11.74 -10.69 -11.90
N ILE A 381 -12.32 -9.56 -11.50
CA ILE A 381 -13.64 -9.11 -11.98
C ILE A 381 -13.63 -8.95 -13.50
N ARG A 382 -12.56 -8.41 -14.09
CA ARG A 382 -12.41 -8.32 -15.56
C ARG A 382 -12.32 -9.69 -16.20
N THR A 383 -11.47 -10.57 -15.67
CA THR A 383 -11.31 -11.93 -16.20
C THR A 383 -12.62 -12.73 -16.09
N ALA A 384 -13.36 -12.61 -14.98
CA ALA A 384 -14.66 -13.25 -14.79
C ALA A 384 -15.71 -12.74 -15.80
N ALA A 385 -15.80 -11.42 -15.97
CA ALA A 385 -16.72 -10.82 -16.94
C ALA A 385 -16.43 -11.27 -18.38
N LYS A 386 -15.15 -11.33 -18.78
CA LYS A 386 -14.71 -11.83 -20.10
C LYS A 386 -15.05 -13.30 -20.32
N SER A 387 -15.07 -14.09 -19.25
CA SER A 387 -15.44 -15.51 -19.27
C SER A 387 -16.95 -15.78 -19.13
N GLU A 388 -17.77 -14.72 -19.10
CA GLU A 388 -19.22 -14.75 -18.83
C GLU A 388 -19.61 -15.38 -17.47
N GLU A 389 -18.68 -15.33 -16.52
CA GLU A 389 -18.85 -15.80 -15.15
C GLU A 389 -19.51 -14.70 -14.30
N LEU A 390 -20.58 -15.05 -13.57
CA LEU A 390 -21.27 -14.15 -12.65
C LEU A 390 -20.34 -13.76 -11.49
N ILE A 391 -20.34 -12.48 -11.13
CA ILE A 391 -19.43 -11.94 -10.11
C ILE A 391 -20.17 -11.92 -8.75
N PRO A 392 -19.70 -12.68 -7.75
CA PRO A 392 -20.31 -12.70 -6.42
C PRO A 392 -20.28 -11.30 -5.78
N ILE A 393 -21.36 -10.95 -5.07
CA ILE A 393 -21.38 -9.76 -4.21
C ILE A 393 -20.41 -10.01 -3.05
N ARG A 394 -19.62 -9.00 -2.70
CA ARG A 394 -18.67 -9.11 -1.59
C ARG A 394 -19.42 -9.24 -0.25
N MET A 395 -18.99 -10.19 0.57
CA MET A 395 -19.54 -10.43 1.90
C MET A 395 -18.57 -9.96 2.99
N ASP A 396 -19.09 -9.22 3.96
CA ASP A 396 -18.34 -8.85 5.16
C ASP A 396 -18.45 -9.98 6.18
N ASN A 397 -17.39 -10.77 6.34
CA ASN A 397 -17.32 -11.76 7.41
C ASN A 397 -16.62 -11.15 8.64
N PRO A 398 -17.24 -11.20 9.83
CA PRO A 398 -16.62 -10.70 11.07
C PRO A 398 -15.48 -11.60 11.57
N ASN A 399 -15.35 -12.82 11.03
CA ASN A 399 -14.30 -13.76 11.40
C ASN A 399 -12.95 -13.33 10.78
N ARG A 400 -11.91 -13.27 11.62
CA ARG A 400 -10.54 -13.01 11.17
C ARG A 400 -10.02 -14.20 10.36
N SER A 401 -9.24 -13.92 9.31
CA SER A 401 -8.54 -14.96 8.55
C SER A 401 -7.60 -15.77 9.44
N SER A 402 -7.77 -17.08 9.44
CA SER A 402 -6.80 -18.01 10.01
C SER A 402 -5.85 -18.45 8.90
N LYS A 403 -4.91 -17.56 8.51
CA LYS A 403 -3.78 -17.99 7.70
C LYS A 403 -2.96 -18.94 8.57
N ILE A 404 -2.86 -20.21 8.19
CA ILE A 404 -1.99 -21.16 8.88
C ILE A 404 -0.58 -20.88 8.39
N LYS A 405 0.16 -20.03 9.12
CA LYS A 405 1.61 -19.93 8.91
C LYS A 405 2.24 -21.27 9.27
N LYS A 406 2.64 -22.05 8.27
CA LYS A 406 3.38 -23.29 8.47
C LYS A 406 4.87 -23.01 8.31
N THR A 407 5.59 -22.96 9.43
CA THR A 407 7.05 -23.11 9.41
C THR A 407 7.35 -24.52 8.89
N VAL A 408 8.13 -24.60 7.81
CA VAL A 408 8.51 -25.91 7.23
C VAL A 408 9.81 -26.39 7.88
N ILE A 409 10.75 -25.47 8.12
CA ILE A 409 12.01 -25.73 8.82
C ILE A 409 12.21 -24.65 9.88
N GLU A 410 12.32 -25.09 11.14
CA GLU A 410 12.62 -24.21 12.27
C GLU A 410 13.95 -23.45 12.08
N PRO A 411 14.06 -22.22 12.58
CA PRO A 411 15.16 -21.33 12.29
C PRO A 411 16.37 -21.74 13.12
N LYS A 412 17.52 -21.93 12.44
CA LYS A 412 18.80 -22.01 13.15
C LYS A 412 19.27 -20.59 13.49
N ILE A 413 19.27 -20.26 14.77
CA ILE A 413 19.68 -18.94 15.28
C ILE A 413 21.19 -18.78 15.11
N GLY A 414 21.63 -17.65 14.56
CA GLY A 414 23.05 -17.38 14.39
C GLY A 414 23.37 -16.33 13.33
N ILE A 415 24.67 -16.16 13.11
CA ILE A 415 25.24 -15.28 12.09
C ILE A 415 25.85 -16.17 11.01
N TYR A 416 25.40 -15.97 9.77
CA TYR A 416 25.80 -16.75 8.62
C TYR A 416 26.54 -15.85 7.62
N SER A 417 27.54 -16.42 6.92
CA SER A 417 28.23 -15.76 5.82
C SER A 417 27.78 -16.41 4.51
N ASP A 418 27.69 -15.60 3.46
CA ASP A 418 27.42 -16.04 2.08
C ASP A 418 26.17 -16.91 1.98
N ALA A 419 25.05 -16.34 2.42
CA ALA A 419 23.75 -16.99 2.44
C ALA A 419 22.88 -16.52 1.27
N TYR A 420 22.13 -17.45 0.67
CA TYR A 420 21.20 -17.17 -0.40
C TYR A 420 19.77 -17.26 0.12
N VAL A 421 18.92 -16.35 -0.34
CA VAL A 421 17.47 -16.40 -0.09
C VAL A 421 16.79 -16.81 -1.38
N LEU A 422 16.20 -18.00 -1.37
CA LEU A 422 15.37 -18.48 -2.45
C LEU A 422 13.93 -18.06 -2.19
N ASP A 423 13.28 -17.53 -3.23
CA ASP A 423 11.85 -17.31 -3.23
C ASP A 423 11.17 -18.49 -3.91
N ILE A 424 10.42 -19.26 -3.12
CA ILE A 424 9.64 -20.40 -3.61
C ILE A 424 8.15 -20.08 -3.69
N SER A 425 7.76 -18.79 -3.67
CA SER A 425 6.36 -18.37 -3.83
C SER A 425 5.76 -18.81 -5.17
N SER A 426 6.59 -19.08 -6.19
CA SER A 426 6.09 -19.69 -7.43
C SER A 426 5.44 -21.06 -7.21
N VAL A 427 5.76 -21.78 -6.13
CA VAL A 427 5.21 -23.13 -5.86
C VAL A 427 3.69 -23.10 -5.80
N TYR A 428 3.08 -22.17 -5.06
CA TYR A 428 1.62 -22.14 -4.97
C TYR A 428 0.97 -21.72 -6.30
N LEU A 429 1.63 -20.86 -7.09
CA LEU A 429 1.15 -20.46 -8.41
C LEU A 429 1.16 -21.66 -9.37
N SER A 430 2.24 -22.45 -9.34
CA SER A 430 2.34 -23.70 -10.11
C SER A 430 1.33 -24.74 -9.63
N VAL A 431 1.08 -24.87 -8.32
CA VAL A 431 0.02 -25.73 -7.75
C VAL A 431 -1.35 -25.33 -8.29
N ILE A 432 -1.68 -24.03 -8.26
CA ILE A 432 -2.96 -23.52 -8.76
C ILE A 432 -3.12 -23.85 -10.25
N ARG A 433 -2.09 -23.63 -11.06
CA ARG A 433 -2.12 -23.92 -12.51
C ARG A 433 -2.20 -25.41 -12.82
N LYS A 434 -1.33 -26.21 -12.20
CA LYS A 434 -1.18 -27.65 -12.47
C LYS A 434 -2.41 -28.45 -12.07
N PHE A 435 -2.99 -28.13 -10.91
CA PHE A 435 -4.17 -28.82 -10.40
C PHE A 435 -5.47 -28.07 -10.72
N ASN A 436 -5.41 -27.03 -11.55
CA ASN A 436 -6.53 -26.21 -11.99
C ASN A 436 -7.41 -25.73 -10.82
N ILE A 437 -6.79 -25.28 -9.72
CA ILE A 437 -7.50 -24.95 -8.48
C ILE A 437 -8.19 -23.59 -8.63
N SER A 438 -9.52 -23.58 -8.60
CA SER A 438 -10.33 -22.38 -8.79
C SER A 438 -11.75 -22.58 -8.23
N PRO A 439 -12.50 -21.53 -7.85
CA PRO A 439 -13.88 -21.66 -7.36
C PRO A 439 -14.81 -22.38 -8.34
N ASP A 440 -14.59 -22.15 -9.63
CA ASP A 440 -15.36 -22.68 -10.76
C ASP A 440 -14.95 -24.09 -11.19
N THR A 441 -13.85 -24.61 -10.65
CA THR A 441 -13.40 -25.99 -10.91
C THR A 441 -13.60 -26.91 -9.71
N LEU A 442 -13.88 -26.38 -8.52
CA LEU A 442 -14.15 -27.13 -7.30
C LEU A 442 -15.45 -27.95 -7.42
N VAL A 443 -15.38 -29.25 -7.15
CA VAL A 443 -16.53 -30.18 -7.22
C VAL A 443 -16.94 -30.68 -5.84
N LYS A 444 -18.21 -30.44 -5.46
CA LYS A 444 -18.84 -30.96 -4.24
C LYS A 444 -19.60 -32.26 -4.55
N GLY A 445 -18.89 -33.33 -4.90
CA GLY A 445 -19.54 -34.60 -5.28
C GLY A 445 -18.63 -35.64 -5.91
N GLN A 446 -19.24 -36.56 -6.67
CA GLN A 446 -18.49 -37.48 -7.54
C GLN A 446 -17.92 -36.72 -8.74
N CYS A 447 -16.71 -37.10 -9.13
CA CYS A 447 -16.04 -36.56 -10.31
C CYS A 447 -15.10 -37.65 -10.84
N ASP A 448 -15.30 -38.04 -12.09
CA ASP A 448 -14.54 -39.12 -12.72
C ASP A 448 -13.19 -38.62 -13.26
N ASP A 449 -13.13 -37.36 -13.71
CA ASP A 449 -11.91 -36.74 -14.23
C ASP A 449 -11.56 -35.44 -13.48
N CYS A 450 -11.10 -35.61 -12.23
CA CYS A 450 -10.65 -34.52 -11.38
C CYS A 450 -9.24 -34.76 -10.84
N TYR A 451 -8.53 -33.67 -10.56
CA TYR A 451 -7.46 -33.69 -9.59
C TYR A 451 -8.03 -33.82 -8.18
N VAL A 452 -7.33 -34.53 -7.30
CA VAL A 452 -7.76 -34.76 -5.91
C VAL A 452 -6.61 -34.36 -5.00
N SER A 453 -6.89 -33.53 -3.99
CA SER A 453 -5.89 -33.15 -2.99
C SER A 453 -5.59 -34.34 -2.06
N THR A 454 -4.33 -34.53 -1.70
CA THR A 454 -3.79 -35.70 -1.00
C THR A 454 -4.43 -35.98 0.37
N ILE A 455 -4.59 -34.95 1.20
CA ILE A 455 -5.06 -35.04 2.60
C ILE A 455 -6.55 -34.70 2.67
N SER A 456 -6.96 -33.55 2.13
CA SER A 456 -8.32 -33.06 2.26
C SER A 456 -9.32 -33.68 1.28
N ASN A 457 -8.84 -34.42 0.26
CA ASN A 457 -9.65 -35.04 -0.80
C ASN A 457 -10.54 -34.05 -1.57
N TYR A 458 -10.15 -32.78 -1.67
CA TYR A 458 -10.86 -31.80 -2.48
C TYR A 458 -10.65 -32.09 -3.96
N LYS A 459 -11.71 -31.95 -4.76
CA LYS A 459 -11.73 -32.33 -6.17
C LYS A 459 -11.81 -31.11 -7.07
N PHE A 460 -10.95 -31.04 -8.08
CA PHE A 460 -10.90 -29.96 -9.07
C PHE A 460 -10.97 -30.51 -10.49
N LYS A 461 -11.89 -30.00 -11.32
CA LYS A 461 -12.00 -30.39 -12.73
C LYS A 461 -10.67 -30.12 -13.45
N LYS A 462 -10.24 -31.06 -14.31
CA LYS A 462 -9.03 -30.84 -15.13
C LYS A 462 -9.25 -29.81 -16.24
N GLU A 463 -10.43 -29.86 -16.86
CA GLU A 463 -10.87 -28.93 -17.90
C GLU A 463 -12.33 -28.50 -17.66
N PRO A 464 -12.75 -27.30 -18.11
CA PRO A 464 -11.91 -26.26 -18.71
C PRO A 464 -10.97 -25.60 -17.69
N SER A 465 -10.01 -24.81 -18.17
CA SER A 465 -9.17 -23.98 -17.29
C SER A 465 -10.02 -23.03 -16.45
N GLY A 466 -9.80 -23.03 -15.14
CA GLY A 466 -10.57 -22.25 -14.19
C GLY A 466 -10.15 -20.78 -14.13
N LEU A 467 -11.01 -19.94 -13.55
CA LEU A 467 -10.82 -18.49 -13.43
C LEU A 467 -9.42 -18.09 -12.93
N TYR A 468 -8.92 -18.73 -11.88
CA TYR A 468 -7.60 -18.42 -11.32
C TYR A 468 -6.46 -18.79 -12.27
N LYS A 469 -6.56 -19.92 -12.97
CA LYS A 469 -5.56 -20.34 -13.96
C LYS A 469 -5.54 -19.36 -15.13
N THR A 470 -6.71 -19.00 -15.67
CA THR A 470 -6.84 -18.00 -16.75
C THR A 470 -6.26 -16.65 -16.33
N PHE A 471 -6.59 -16.15 -15.14
CA PHE A 471 -6.03 -14.91 -14.61
C PHE A 471 -4.50 -14.95 -14.54
N LEU A 472 -3.91 -16.04 -14.02
CA LEU A 472 -2.47 -16.19 -13.94
C LEU A 472 -1.81 -16.30 -15.31
N GLU A 473 -2.45 -16.92 -16.30
CA GLU A 473 -1.95 -17.01 -17.68
C GLU A 473 -1.97 -15.65 -18.39
N GLU A 474 -3.03 -14.85 -18.19
CA GLU A 474 -3.11 -13.47 -18.69
C GLU A 474 -1.94 -12.62 -18.17
N LEU A 475 -1.54 -12.80 -16.90
CA LEU A 475 -0.37 -12.12 -16.33
C LEU A 475 0.96 -12.62 -16.90
N SER A 476 1.09 -13.92 -17.15
CA SER A 476 2.35 -14.51 -17.65
C SER A 476 2.64 -14.25 -19.12
N ASN A 477 1.63 -13.98 -19.94
CA ASN A 477 1.79 -13.71 -21.37
C ASN A 477 2.42 -12.33 -21.67
N ILE A 478 2.66 -11.51 -20.64
CA ILE A 478 3.21 -10.16 -20.78
C ILE A 478 4.74 -10.24 -20.83
N GLN A 479 5.29 -10.26 -22.06
CA GLN A 479 6.73 -10.35 -22.32
C GLN A 479 7.40 -8.96 -22.31
N ASP A 480 7.83 -8.48 -21.14
CA ASP A 480 8.81 -7.39 -21.07
C ASP A 480 9.65 -7.48 -19.78
N THR A 481 10.94 -7.72 -19.96
CA THR A 481 11.92 -7.97 -18.87
C THR A 481 12.13 -6.76 -17.95
N ARG A 482 11.82 -5.53 -18.38
CA ARG A 482 11.92 -4.32 -17.54
C ARG A 482 10.69 -4.09 -16.65
N LYS A 483 9.58 -4.77 -16.93
CA LYS A 483 8.25 -4.59 -16.28
C LYS A 483 7.86 -5.77 -15.38
N SER A 484 8.68 -6.82 -15.34
CA SER A 484 8.43 -8.08 -14.64
C SER A 484 8.26 -7.92 -13.14
N LYS A 485 9.00 -7.03 -12.47
CA LYS A 485 9.03 -6.95 -11.00
C LYS A 485 7.65 -6.63 -10.38
N VAL A 486 6.92 -5.65 -10.93
CA VAL A 486 5.61 -5.25 -10.39
C VAL A 486 4.53 -6.30 -10.66
N ILE A 487 4.60 -6.99 -11.81
CA ILE A 487 3.71 -8.12 -12.14
C ILE A 487 4.01 -9.31 -11.23
N GLU A 488 5.28 -9.64 -11.02
CA GLU A 488 5.71 -10.67 -10.08
C GLU A 488 5.23 -10.37 -8.66
N GLU A 489 5.25 -9.10 -8.24
CA GLU A 489 4.73 -8.66 -6.95
C GLU A 489 3.21 -8.86 -6.82
N LEU A 490 2.44 -8.56 -7.89
CA LEU A 490 1.01 -8.86 -7.95
C LEU A 490 0.77 -10.37 -7.81
N MET A 491 1.53 -11.17 -8.57
CA MET A 491 1.44 -12.63 -8.56
C MET A 491 1.80 -13.19 -7.19
N SER A 492 2.89 -12.70 -6.56
CA SER A 492 3.33 -13.09 -5.23
C SER A 492 2.30 -12.77 -4.14
N SER A 493 1.43 -11.79 -4.36
CA SER A 493 0.35 -11.41 -3.44
C SER A 493 -0.94 -12.23 -3.65
N PHE A 494 -1.01 -13.05 -4.69
CA PHE A 494 -2.20 -13.85 -5.02
C PHE A 494 -2.51 -14.90 -3.96
N TYR A 495 -1.50 -15.48 -3.33
CA TYR A 495 -1.68 -16.38 -2.21
C TYR A 495 -2.40 -15.72 -1.03
N ASP A 496 -2.04 -14.47 -0.69
CA ASP A 496 -2.71 -13.73 0.38
C ASP A 496 -4.16 -13.40 0.02
N TYR A 497 -4.44 -13.15 -1.26
CA TYR A 497 -5.80 -12.96 -1.75
C TYR A 497 -6.67 -14.22 -1.60
N ILE A 498 -6.16 -15.41 -1.92
CA ILE A 498 -6.89 -16.69 -1.74
C ILE A 498 -7.26 -16.91 -0.27
N HIS A 499 -6.43 -16.44 0.65
CA HIS A 499 -6.65 -16.54 2.10
C HIS A 499 -7.48 -15.39 2.69
N TRP A 500 -7.84 -14.41 1.87
CA TRP A 500 -8.63 -13.27 2.29
C TRP A 500 -10.11 -13.66 2.38
N ILE A 501 -10.59 -13.87 3.61
CA ILE A 501 -11.96 -14.30 3.91
C ILE A 501 -13.03 -13.37 3.29
N ASN A 502 -12.74 -12.08 3.16
CA ASN A 502 -13.67 -11.08 2.61
C ASN A 502 -13.50 -10.85 1.10
N SER A 503 -12.69 -11.67 0.41
CA SER A 503 -12.62 -11.65 -1.06
C SER A 503 -13.88 -12.28 -1.67
N ARG A 504 -14.28 -11.81 -2.85
CA ARG A 504 -15.48 -12.32 -3.58
C ARG A 504 -15.44 -13.81 -3.87
N TRP A 505 -14.24 -14.34 -4.10
CA TRP A 505 -14.00 -15.73 -4.50
C TRP A 505 -13.34 -16.56 -3.39
N TYR A 506 -13.45 -16.13 -2.13
CA TYR A 506 -12.96 -16.90 -1.01
C TYR A 506 -13.63 -18.27 -0.92
N SER A 507 -12.83 -19.32 -0.80
CA SER A 507 -13.26 -20.67 -0.42
C SER A 507 -12.23 -21.27 0.53
N ARG A 508 -12.73 -21.82 1.64
CA ARG A 508 -11.87 -22.51 2.62
C ARG A 508 -11.25 -23.76 1.99
N GLU A 509 -12.02 -24.49 1.20
CA GLU A 509 -11.58 -25.70 0.50
C GLU A 509 -10.41 -25.40 -0.44
N ILE A 510 -10.51 -24.30 -1.20
CA ILE A 510 -9.44 -23.85 -2.09
C ILE A 510 -8.19 -23.44 -1.31
N ALA A 511 -8.35 -22.60 -0.29
CA ALA A 511 -7.22 -22.17 0.54
C ALA A 511 -6.50 -23.37 1.17
N SER A 512 -7.25 -24.31 1.74
CA SER A 512 -6.71 -25.54 2.31
C SER A 512 -6.00 -26.43 1.28
N ALA A 513 -6.58 -26.61 0.08
CA ALA A 513 -5.98 -27.40 -0.98
C ALA A 513 -4.65 -26.79 -1.48
N VAL A 514 -4.61 -25.46 -1.64
CA VAL A 514 -3.38 -24.76 -2.01
C VAL A 514 -2.32 -24.93 -0.93
N ASP A 515 -2.66 -24.76 0.35
CA ASP A 515 -1.73 -24.93 1.47
C ASP A 515 -1.15 -26.34 1.55
N GLU A 516 -2.01 -27.34 1.40
CA GLU A 516 -1.65 -28.75 1.45
C GLU A 516 -0.68 -29.12 0.33
N LEU A 517 -1.06 -28.89 -0.92
CA LEU A 517 -0.27 -29.26 -2.09
C LEU A 517 1.02 -28.43 -2.19
N SER A 518 0.97 -27.15 -1.82
CA SER A 518 2.16 -26.29 -1.81
C SER A 518 3.16 -26.71 -0.73
N TYR A 519 2.68 -27.19 0.42
CA TYR A 519 3.54 -27.71 1.48
C TYR A 519 4.25 -29.01 1.03
N GLU A 520 3.53 -29.93 0.38
CA GLU A 520 4.09 -31.18 -0.15
C GLU A 520 5.21 -30.91 -1.17
N ILE A 521 4.93 -30.06 -2.18
CA ILE A 521 5.93 -29.69 -3.19
C ILE A 521 7.08 -28.89 -2.57
N GLY A 522 6.78 -27.96 -1.66
CA GLY A 522 7.79 -27.16 -0.96
C GLY A 522 8.76 -28.01 -0.16
N LYS A 523 8.27 -29.05 0.54
CA LYS A 523 9.11 -30.01 1.25
C LYS A 523 10.04 -30.77 0.31
N LEU A 524 9.50 -31.24 -0.82
CA LEU A 524 10.29 -31.93 -1.84
C LEU A 524 11.42 -31.02 -2.38
N VAL A 525 11.13 -29.75 -2.67
CA VAL A 525 12.13 -28.77 -3.12
C VAL A 525 13.21 -28.57 -2.06
N ILE A 526 12.84 -28.45 -0.78
CA ILE A 526 13.77 -28.31 0.34
C ILE A 526 14.67 -29.56 0.47
N ASP A 527 14.11 -30.75 0.31
CA ASP A 527 14.87 -32.00 0.39
C ASP A 527 15.86 -32.15 -0.77
N LEU A 528 15.49 -31.73 -1.99
CA LEU A 528 16.41 -31.65 -3.14
C LEU A 528 17.58 -30.68 -2.89
N ILE A 529 17.30 -29.54 -2.25
CA ILE A 529 18.33 -28.57 -1.85
C ILE A 529 19.31 -29.18 -0.85
N LYS A 530 18.80 -29.84 0.20
CA LYS A 530 19.65 -30.51 1.20
C LYS A 530 20.51 -31.61 0.60
N ASN A 531 19.91 -32.47 -0.23
CA ASN A 531 20.60 -33.59 -0.88
C ASN A 531 21.68 -33.14 -1.87
N SER A 532 21.61 -31.89 -2.35
CA SER A 532 22.62 -31.29 -3.22
C SER A 532 23.78 -30.63 -2.45
N GLY A 533 23.83 -30.79 -1.12
CA GLY A 533 24.93 -30.31 -0.27
C GLY A 533 24.76 -28.91 0.30
N PHE A 534 23.57 -28.31 0.17
CA PHE A 534 23.25 -27.01 0.78
C PHE A 534 22.66 -27.20 2.18
N GLU A 535 23.10 -26.40 3.14
CA GLU A 535 22.47 -26.28 4.45
C GLU A 535 21.24 -25.36 4.34
N VAL A 536 20.07 -25.85 4.75
CA VAL A 536 18.87 -25.03 4.91
C VAL A 536 18.83 -24.46 6.34
N ILE A 537 18.93 -23.14 6.45
CA ILE A 537 18.98 -22.40 7.73
C ILE A 537 17.57 -22.15 8.29
N LEU A 538 16.65 -21.76 7.40
CA LEU A 538 15.26 -21.41 7.70
C LEU A 538 14.42 -21.63 6.45
N ALA A 539 13.22 -22.20 6.60
CA ALA A 539 12.21 -22.25 5.54
C ALA A 539 10.84 -21.87 6.09
N ASN A 540 10.37 -20.66 5.77
CA ASN A 540 9.12 -20.09 6.26
C ASN A 540 8.52 -19.12 5.22
N ASP A 541 7.19 -19.04 5.15
CA ASP A 541 6.44 -18.14 4.25
C ASP A 541 6.96 -18.17 2.79
N PHE A 542 7.27 -19.35 2.26
CA PHE A 542 7.85 -19.55 0.91
C PHE A 542 9.21 -18.87 0.68
N LEU A 543 9.95 -18.54 1.73
CA LEU A 543 11.35 -18.16 1.64
C LEU A 543 12.21 -19.28 2.23
N VAL A 544 13.24 -19.68 1.48
CA VAL A 544 14.20 -20.69 1.92
C VAL A 544 15.58 -20.06 1.98
N PHE A 545 16.15 -20.01 3.18
CA PHE A 545 17.48 -19.49 3.44
C PHE A 545 18.47 -20.65 3.39
N VAL A 546 19.44 -20.55 2.50
CA VAL A 546 20.40 -21.62 2.25
C VAL A 546 21.84 -21.12 2.36
N LYS A 547 22.75 -22.00 2.79
CA LYS A 547 24.18 -21.75 2.88
C LYS A 547 24.97 -22.95 2.36
N GLY A 548 26.17 -22.69 1.86
CA GLY A 548 27.07 -23.71 1.30
C GLY A 548 26.98 -23.75 -0.22
N GLY A 549 27.91 -24.47 -0.86
CA GLY A 549 28.03 -24.51 -2.32
C GLY A 549 28.48 -23.19 -2.96
N SER A 550 28.79 -23.23 -4.26
CA SER A 550 28.96 -22.01 -5.06
C SER A 550 27.60 -21.52 -5.57
N GLY A 551 27.49 -20.22 -5.85
CA GLY A 551 26.29 -19.66 -6.49
C GLY A 551 25.94 -20.36 -7.81
N ASP A 552 26.95 -20.77 -8.57
CA ASP A 552 26.77 -21.52 -9.82
C ASP A 552 26.09 -22.87 -9.59
N LYS A 553 26.53 -23.65 -8.59
CA LYS A 553 25.90 -24.92 -8.23
C LYS A 553 24.44 -24.72 -7.80
N LEU A 554 24.17 -23.63 -7.10
CA LEU A 554 22.81 -23.29 -6.67
C LEU A 554 21.93 -22.95 -7.87
N ASN A 555 22.44 -22.15 -8.80
CA ASN A 555 21.73 -21.78 -10.03
C ASN A 555 21.46 -23.00 -10.93
N GLU A 556 22.42 -23.91 -11.07
CA GLU A 556 22.22 -25.19 -11.78
C GLU A 556 21.12 -26.04 -11.12
N LEU A 557 21.11 -26.13 -9.79
CA LEU A 557 20.08 -26.84 -9.06
C LEU A 557 18.70 -26.19 -9.26
N ILE A 558 18.63 -24.87 -9.14
CA ILE A 558 17.40 -24.09 -9.37
C ILE A 558 16.88 -24.35 -10.78
N PHE A 559 17.75 -24.31 -11.78
CA PHE A 559 17.38 -24.60 -13.17
C PHE A 559 16.78 -26.00 -13.31
N LYS A 560 17.44 -27.03 -12.73
CA LYS A 560 16.93 -28.41 -12.73
C LYS A 560 15.57 -28.52 -12.05
N ILE A 561 15.40 -27.92 -10.88
CA ILE A 561 14.13 -27.95 -10.13
C ILE A 561 13.02 -27.25 -10.94
N ASN A 562 13.30 -26.09 -11.51
CA ASN A 562 12.35 -25.35 -12.33
C ASN A 562 11.89 -26.16 -13.54
N SER A 563 12.82 -26.80 -14.26
CA SER A 563 12.48 -27.65 -15.41
C SER A 563 11.70 -28.91 -15.03
N LEU A 564 12.04 -29.56 -13.91
CA LEU A 564 11.39 -30.81 -13.50
C LEU A 564 9.98 -30.61 -12.96
N TYR A 565 9.73 -29.50 -12.26
CA TYR A 565 8.48 -29.27 -11.52
C TYR A 565 7.62 -28.13 -12.07
N ASP A 566 8.02 -27.52 -13.21
CA ASP A 566 7.38 -26.34 -13.79
C ASP A 566 7.23 -25.21 -12.75
N LEU A 567 8.37 -24.88 -12.13
CA LEU A 567 8.49 -23.83 -11.10
C LEU A 567 9.29 -22.64 -11.64
N ASN A 568 9.19 -21.51 -10.94
CA ASN A 568 9.99 -20.32 -11.20
C ASN A 568 10.73 -19.89 -9.92
N LEU A 569 11.48 -20.83 -9.35
CA LEU A 569 12.36 -20.57 -8.22
C LEU A 569 13.47 -19.62 -8.66
N LYS A 570 13.77 -18.64 -7.81
CA LYS A 570 14.84 -17.68 -8.05
C LYS A 570 15.60 -17.33 -6.79
N VAL A 571 16.88 -17.03 -6.95
CA VAL A 571 17.66 -16.35 -5.91
C VAL A 571 17.15 -14.92 -5.82
N ARG A 572 16.49 -14.61 -4.71
CA ARG A 572 15.92 -13.28 -4.47
C ARG A 572 16.95 -12.33 -3.89
N LYS A 573 17.79 -12.82 -2.98
CA LYS A 573 18.82 -12.02 -2.29
C LYS A 573 20.04 -12.89 -2.04
N ILE A 574 21.20 -12.24 -2.12
CA ILE A 574 22.49 -12.79 -1.71
C ILE A 574 22.98 -11.93 -0.56
N TYR A 575 23.25 -12.55 0.59
CA TYR A 575 23.73 -11.87 1.77
C TYR A 575 25.17 -12.26 2.07
N ARG A 576 26.04 -11.25 2.16
CA ARG A 576 27.41 -11.41 2.67
C ARG A 576 27.40 -11.75 4.16
N SER A 577 26.42 -11.22 4.89
CA SER A 577 26.12 -11.61 6.26
C SER A 577 24.63 -11.66 6.48
N LEU A 578 24.16 -12.72 7.14
CA LEU A 578 22.76 -12.95 7.48
C LEU A 578 22.67 -13.21 8.99
N LEU A 579 21.78 -12.47 9.66
CA LEU A 579 21.43 -12.64 11.06
C LEU A 579 20.04 -13.29 11.16
N ILE A 580 19.95 -14.45 11.80
CA ILE A 580 18.69 -15.14 12.09
C ILE A 580 18.46 -15.15 13.61
N LEU A 581 17.30 -14.63 14.05
CA LEU A 581 16.87 -14.54 15.46
C LEU A 581 15.56 -15.30 15.74
N GLY A 582 14.91 -15.86 14.71
CA GLY A 582 13.66 -16.60 14.82
C GLY A 582 12.89 -16.68 13.51
N ASN A 583 11.69 -17.28 13.53
CA ASN A 583 10.92 -17.63 12.32
C ASN A 583 10.61 -16.44 11.41
N ASP A 584 10.35 -15.28 12.02
CA ASP A 584 10.07 -14.02 11.34
C ASP A 584 11.03 -12.91 11.78
N ARG A 585 12.22 -13.24 12.27
CA ARG A 585 13.18 -12.24 12.78
C ARG A 585 14.54 -12.45 12.14
N TYR A 586 14.82 -11.73 11.07
CA TYR A 586 16.10 -11.77 10.38
C TYR A 586 16.47 -10.41 9.77
N ALA A 587 17.77 -10.21 9.56
CA ALA A 587 18.33 -9.09 8.80
C ALA A 587 19.54 -9.57 8.01
N GLY A 588 19.88 -8.90 6.92
CA GLY A 588 21.02 -9.27 6.09
C GLY A 588 21.75 -8.07 5.49
N LEU A 589 23.02 -8.26 5.22
CA LEU A 589 23.90 -7.33 4.50
C LEU A 589 24.02 -7.81 3.05
N LEU A 590 23.47 -7.04 2.12
CA LEU A 590 23.51 -7.31 0.69
C LEU A 590 24.90 -6.98 0.09
N GLU A 591 25.12 -7.40 -1.14
CA GLU A 591 26.25 -6.90 -1.94
C GLU A 591 26.14 -5.37 -2.15
N GLY A 592 27.28 -4.67 -2.07
CA GLY A 592 27.32 -3.20 -2.10
C GLY A 592 27.06 -2.50 -0.76
N ASP A 593 27.23 -3.22 0.36
CA ASP A 593 27.11 -2.72 1.75
C ASP A 593 25.73 -2.13 2.11
N LYS A 594 24.69 -2.51 1.35
CA LYS A 594 23.30 -2.15 1.63
C LYS A 594 22.72 -3.09 2.68
N ILE A 595 22.13 -2.54 3.74
CA ILE A 595 21.56 -3.32 4.84
C ILE A 595 20.06 -3.52 4.60
N ASP A 596 19.61 -4.77 4.69
CA ASP A 596 18.22 -5.19 4.58
C ASP A 596 17.71 -5.72 5.93
N ILE A 597 17.02 -4.88 6.69
CA ILE A 597 16.53 -5.19 8.04
C ILE A 597 15.13 -5.82 7.96
N ALA A 598 14.92 -6.77 7.05
CA ALA A 598 13.60 -7.14 6.53
C ALA A 598 12.51 -7.44 7.59
N ARG A 599 12.85 -7.94 8.79
CA ARG A 599 11.85 -8.23 9.85
C ARG A 599 12.27 -7.96 11.31
N ILE A 600 13.41 -7.32 11.56
CA ILE A 600 13.80 -6.91 12.94
C ILE A 600 13.35 -5.46 13.14
N GLY A 601 12.17 -5.24 13.74
CA GLY A 601 11.72 -3.87 14.10
C GLY A 601 10.28 -3.50 13.75
N LYS A 602 9.43 -4.46 13.32
CA LYS A 602 7.99 -4.21 13.09
C LYS A 602 7.24 -3.70 14.34
N GLU A 603 7.78 -3.96 15.51
CA GLU A 603 7.24 -3.56 16.83
C GLU A 603 7.77 -2.19 17.31
N ASP A 604 8.58 -1.49 16.50
CA ASP A 604 9.36 -0.33 16.96
C ASP A 604 8.62 1.01 16.83
N ARG A 605 7.33 0.99 16.46
CA ARG A 605 6.52 2.22 16.27
C ARG A 605 6.42 3.03 17.56
N ASP A 606 6.27 2.36 18.69
CA ASP A 606 6.08 2.98 20.00
C ASP A 606 7.41 3.27 20.74
N LEU A 607 8.55 3.08 20.06
CA LEU A 607 9.87 3.41 20.61
C LEU A 607 10.24 4.86 20.29
N CYS A 608 11.01 5.50 21.18
CA CYS A 608 11.64 6.76 20.83
C CYS A 608 12.71 6.55 19.76
N GLU A 609 13.03 7.65 19.06
CA GLU A 609 13.95 7.64 17.93
C GLU A 609 15.34 7.11 18.32
N LEU A 610 15.88 7.51 19.47
CA LEU A 610 17.17 7.06 19.98
C LEU A 610 17.24 5.54 20.11
N VAL A 611 16.24 4.93 20.75
CA VAL A 611 16.22 3.48 20.96
C VAL A 611 16.12 2.74 19.63
N ARG A 612 15.27 3.23 18.72
CA ARG A 612 15.14 2.68 17.36
C ARG A 612 16.47 2.76 16.60
N ASN A 613 17.14 3.91 16.65
CA ASN A 613 18.42 4.15 15.98
C ASN A 613 19.55 3.29 16.55
N VAL A 614 19.64 3.16 17.88
CA VAL A 614 20.67 2.31 18.51
C VAL A 614 20.40 0.84 18.19
N LYS A 615 19.15 0.38 18.28
CA LYS A 615 18.79 -1.00 17.91
C LYS A 615 19.13 -1.31 16.45
N ARG A 616 18.87 -0.36 15.54
CA ARG A 616 19.32 -0.46 14.14
C ARG A 616 20.84 -0.64 14.07
N LYS A 617 21.60 0.28 14.66
CA LYS A 617 23.08 0.23 14.67
C LYS A 617 23.64 -1.06 15.28
N VAL A 618 22.99 -1.63 16.30
CA VAL A 618 23.36 -2.93 16.87
C VAL A 618 23.27 -4.04 15.82
N VAL A 619 22.17 -4.09 15.05
CA VAL A 619 22.00 -5.07 13.98
C VAL A 619 23.03 -4.85 12.87
N GLU A 620 23.25 -3.59 12.47
CA GLU A 620 24.25 -3.22 11.46
C GLU A 620 25.66 -3.65 11.88
N GLU A 621 26.06 -3.36 13.13
CA GLU A 621 27.36 -3.75 13.67
C GLU A 621 27.54 -5.27 13.69
N ILE A 622 26.50 -6.03 14.05
CA ILE A 622 26.55 -7.50 14.02
C ILE A 622 26.74 -8.01 12.58
N LEU A 623 26.03 -7.45 11.61
CA LEU A 623 26.11 -7.86 10.21
C LEU A 623 27.47 -7.52 9.57
N ILE A 624 28.03 -6.35 9.89
CA ILE A 624 29.31 -5.88 9.34
C ILE A 624 30.48 -6.61 10.01
N SER A 625 30.53 -6.58 11.35
CA SER A 625 31.67 -7.09 12.10
C SER A 625 31.63 -8.59 12.36
N LYS A 626 30.43 -9.20 12.31
CA LYS A 626 30.17 -10.58 12.75
C LYS A 626 30.58 -10.83 14.21
N ASP A 627 30.68 -9.76 15.03
CA ASP A 627 31.13 -9.81 16.41
C ASP A 627 30.07 -9.22 17.37
N VAL A 628 29.43 -10.11 18.12
CA VAL A 628 28.43 -9.76 19.14
C VAL A 628 29.01 -8.87 20.24
N LYS A 629 30.32 -8.96 20.54
CA LYS A 629 30.96 -8.14 21.58
C LYS A 629 31.02 -6.66 21.18
N LYS A 630 31.26 -6.36 19.91
CA LYS A 630 31.24 -4.96 19.42
C LYS A 630 29.86 -4.35 19.53
N ALA A 631 28.82 -5.12 19.21
CA ALA A 631 27.44 -4.69 19.40
C ALA A 631 27.10 -4.45 20.88
N VAL A 632 27.58 -5.30 21.80
CA VAL A 632 27.45 -5.06 23.25
C VAL A 632 28.16 -3.76 23.68
N LYS A 633 29.38 -3.50 23.16
CA LYS A 633 30.10 -2.24 23.43
C LYS A 633 29.33 -1.02 22.92
N LEU A 634 28.67 -1.12 21.77
CA LEU A 634 27.84 -0.05 21.21
C LEU A 634 26.65 0.28 22.14
N VAL A 635 25.94 -0.73 22.63
CA VAL A 635 24.84 -0.53 23.59
C VAL A 635 25.34 0.09 24.88
N LYS A 636 26.44 -0.41 25.45
CA LYS A 636 27.06 0.15 26.67
C LYS A 636 27.46 1.61 26.47
N SER A 637 28.04 1.95 25.32
CA SER A 637 28.39 3.33 24.96
C SER A 637 27.15 4.24 24.89
N ALA A 638 26.08 3.79 24.24
CA ALA A 638 24.82 4.53 24.18
C ALA A 638 24.21 4.76 25.57
N VAL A 639 24.23 3.75 26.46
CA VAL A 639 23.79 3.88 27.85
C VAL A 639 24.63 4.91 28.61
N ILE A 640 25.95 4.91 28.44
CA ILE A 640 26.84 5.90 29.09
C ILE A 640 26.52 7.31 28.60
N LYS A 641 26.37 7.52 27.29
CA LYS A 641 26.01 8.82 26.71
C LYS A 641 24.66 9.32 27.24
N LEU A 642 23.68 8.44 27.28
CA LEU A 642 22.34 8.75 27.78
C LEU A 642 22.40 9.17 29.27
N ARG A 643 23.14 8.43 30.11
CA ARG A 643 23.37 8.76 31.53
C ARG A 643 24.14 10.05 31.75
N ARG A 644 25.01 10.45 30.81
CA ARG A 644 25.74 11.72 30.84
C ARG A 644 24.94 12.91 30.34
N GLY A 645 23.74 12.70 29.78
CA GLY A 645 22.95 13.78 29.17
C GLY A 645 23.39 14.15 27.75
N GLU A 646 24.23 13.32 27.11
CA GLU A 646 24.73 13.50 25.75
C GLU A 646 23.71 12.99 24.71
N PHE A 647 22.53 13.63 24.66
CA PHE A 647 21.45 13.34 23.72
C PHE A 647 20.62 14.59 23.45
N ASP A 648 19.90 14.64 22.33
CA ASP A 648 18.90 15.70 22.10
C ASP A 648 17.52 15.26 22.56
N ILE A 649 16.75 16.19 23.16
CA ILE A 649 15.42 15.87 23.70
C ILE A 649 14.51 15.28 22.60
N GLY A 650 14.65 15.77 21.37
CA GLY A 650 13.94 15.27 20.19
C GLY A 650 14.10 13.76 19.97
N GLU A 651 15.30 13.23 20.21
CA GLU A 651 15.61 11.80 20.01
C GLU A 651 14.85 10.90 21.00
N LEU A 652 14.37 11.45 22.12
CA LEU A 652 13.64 10.70 23.15
C LEU A 652 12.12 10.78 23.02
N ILE A 653 11.60 11.54 22.05
CA ILE A 653 10.16 11.69 21.85
C ILE A 653 9.58 10.38 21.33
N THR A 654 8.53 9.89 22.01
CA THR A 654 7.67 8.83 21.49
C THR A 654 6.45 9.46 20.84
N TRP A 655 6.30 9.25 19.54
CA TRP A 655 5.17 9.75 18.75
C TRP A 655 4.08 8.70 18.62
N VAL A 656 2.84 9.08 18.91
CA VAL A 656 1.67 8.20 18.78
C VAL A 656 0.58 8.91 17.97
N HIS A 657 -0.03 8.18 17.03
CA HIS A 657 -1.24 8.62 16.34
C HIS A 657 -2.47 8.17 17.13
N ILE A 658 -3.42 9.08 17.35
CA ILE A 658 -4.60 8.84 18.16
C ILE A 658 -5.71 8.29 17.27
N GLU A 659 -5.84 6.97 17.23
CA GLU A 659 -6.79 6.27 16.34
C GLU A 659 -8.24 6.30 16.83
N LYS A 660 -8.47 6.55 18.13
CA LYS A 660 -9.79 6.45 18.77
C LYS A 660 -10.10 7.68 19.61
N ASP A 661 -11.37 7.88 19.93
CA ASP A 661 -11.73 8.90 20.91
C ASP A 661 -11.21 8.53 22.30
N PHE A 662 -10.85 9.54 23.10
CA PHE A 662 -10.24 9.32 24.42
C PHE A 662 -11.12 8.54 25.40
N SER A 663 -12.43 8.49 25.16
CA SER A 663 -13.41 7.70 25.92
C SER A 663 -13.37 6.21 25.60
N GLU A 664 -12.82 5.81 24.45
CA GLU A 664 -12.75 4.42 23.98
C GLU A 664 -11.50 3.67 24.46
N TYR A 665 -10.57 4.36 25.15
CA TYR A 665 -9.38 3.72 25.71
C TYR A 665 -9.67 3.17 27.10
N ASP A 666 -9.86 1.85 27.19
CA ASP A 666 -10.13 1.14 28.45
C ASP A 666 -8.95 1.15 29.44
N LYS A 667 -7.74 1.45 28.96
CA LYS A 667 -6.50 1.46 29.75
C LYS A 667 -5.87 2.86 29.76
N GLN A 668 -5.31 3.25 30.90
CA GLN A 668 -4.46 4.44 30.97
C GLN A 668 -3.12 4.16 30.29
N LEU A 669 -2.98 4.68 29.07
CA LEU A 669 -1.75 4.61 28.29
C LEU A 669 -0.97 5.93 28.44
N PRO A 670 0.37 5.92 28.42
CA PRO A 670 1.20 7.13 28.56
C PRO A 670 0.80 8.27 27.63
N PHE A 671 0.58 7.99 26.35
CA PHE A 671 0.16 9.02 25.39
C PHE A 671 -1.23 9.60 25.69
N VAL A 672 -2.15 8.81 26.26
CA VAL A 672 -3.48 9.28 26.67
C VAL A 672 -3.37 10.26 27.84
N VAL A 673 -2.50 9.96 28.81
CA VAL A 673 -2.24 10.86 29.94
C VAL A 673 -1.58 12.15 29.46
N ALA A 674 -0.55 12.05 28.62
CA ALA A 674 0.09 13.22 28.02
C ALA A 674 -0.93 14.08 27.23
N ALA A 675 -1.74 13.44 26.38
CA ALA A 675 -2.78 14.14 25.63
C ALA A 675 -3.80 14.83 26.55
N ARG A 676 -4.25 14.19 27.63
CA ARG A 676 -5.15 14.81 28.62
C ARG A 676 -4.52 16.01 29.32
N LYS A 677 -3.25 15.93 29.73
CA LYS A 677 -2.51 17.07 30.32
C LYS A 677 -2.42 18.25 29.37
N ALA A 678 -2.14 17.97 28.09
CA ALA A 678 -2.16 18.99 27.05
C ALA A 678 -3.57 19.58 26.87
N ILE A 679 -4.63 18.76 26.79
CA ILE A 679 -6.02 19.24 26.69
C ILE A 679 -6.40 20.14 27.87
N GLN A 680 -6.07 19.74 29.10
CA GLN A 680 -6.29 20.53 30.31
C GLN A 680 -5.54 21.87 30.29
N SER A 681 -4.40 21.92 29.60
CA SER A 681 -3.61 23.14 29.42
C SER A 681 -4.06 23.96 28.21
N GLY A 682 -5.22 23.66 27.62
CA GLY A 682 -5.82 24.42 26.51
C GLY A 682 -5.39 23.98 25.10
N TYR A 683 -4.68 22.85 24.97
CA TYR A 683 -4.26 22.32 23.68
C TYR A 683 -5.39 21.51 23.03
N LEU A 684 -5.57 21.67 21.73
CA LEU A 684 -6.57 20.91 20.98
C LEU A 684 -5.94 19.61 20.48
N ILE A 685 -6.18 18.53 21.20
CA ILE A 685 -5.81 17.18 20.80
C ILE A 685 -7.09 16.35 20.72
N SER A 686 -7.28 15.65 19.62
CA SER A 686 -8.46 14.81 19.37
C SER A 686 -8.06 13.51 18.67
N LYS A 687 -9.06 12.69 18.35
CA LYS A 687 -8.93 11.63 17.35
C LYS A 687 -8.28 12.18 16.06
N ASP A 688 -7.47 11.34 15.42
CA ASP A 688 -6.61 11.61 14.25
C ASP A 688 -5.43 12.57 14.50
N SER A 689 -5.27 13.10 15.71
CA SER A 689 -4.09 13.90 16.07
C SER A 689 -2.86 13.02 16.27
N ARG A 690 -1.67 13.60 16.15
CA ARG A 690 -0.42 13.01 16.65
C ARG A 690 -0.02 13.69 17.95
N ILE A 691 0.46 12.91 18.92
CA ILE A 691 1.00 13.41 20.19
C ILE A 691 2.38 12.82 20.44
N GLY A 692 3.36 13.71 20.63
CA GLY A 692 4.69 13.36 21.12
C GLY A 692 4.74 13.48 22.64
N TYR A 693 5.26 12.48 23.32
CA TYR A 693 5.42 12.52 24.77
C TYR A 693 6.81 12.05 25.22
N LEU A 694 7.18 12.47 26.43
CA LEU A 694 8.41 12.10 27.13
C LEU A 694 8.04 11.55 28.51
N ILE A 695 8.88 10.66 29.05
CA ILE A 695 8.75 10.20 30.45
C ILE A 695 9.67 11.03 31.34
N VAL A 696 9.09 11.69 32.34
CA VAL A 696 9.80 12.57 33.28
C VAL A 696 10.01 11.92 34.65
N LYS A 697 10.94 12.45 35.43
CA LYS A 697 11.14 12.05 36.84
C LYS A 697 9.90 12.41 37.66
N GLY A 698 9.52 11.52 38.58
CA GLY A 698 8.38 11.75 39.46
C GLY A 698 7.94 10.49 40.19
N HIS A 699 6.90 10.62 41.01
CA HIS A 699 6.22 9.50 41.67
C HIS A 699 5.08 8.96 40.81
N GLY A 700 4.62 7.75 41.12
CA GLY A 700 3.54 7.09 40.38
C GLY A 700 4.07 6.18 39.26
N SER A 701 3.14 5.72 38.43
CA SER A 701 3.43 4.80 37.34
C SER A 701 4.15 5.48 36.16
N VAL A 702 4.53 4.70 35.15
CA VAL A 702 5.05 5.26 33.88
C VAL A 702 4.03 6.15 33.17
N HIS A 703 2.73 5.82 33.23
CA HIS A 703 1.70 6.62 32.56
C HIS A 703 1.50 7.98 33.23
N ASP A 704 1.55 8.04 34.57
CA ASP A 704 1.42 9.30 35.33
C ASP A 704 2.56 10.28 35.02
N ARG A 705 3.75 9.71 34.78
CA ARG A 705 4.99 10.43 34.47
C ARG A 705 5.15 10.79 32.99
N ALA A 706 4.15 10.51 32.15
CA ALA A 706 4.16 10.95 30.77
C ALA A 706 3.80 12.43 30.66
N GLU A 707 4.62 13.21 29.96
CA GLU A 707 4.42 14.63 29.68
C GLU A 707 4.44 14.87 28.17
N PRO A 708 3.59 15.76 27.64
CA PRO A 708 3.75 16.27 26.28
C PRO A 708 5.16 16.79 26.05
N PHE A 709 5.78 16.45 24.91
CA PHE A 709 7.20 16.77 24.70
C PHE A 709 7.49 18.27 24.82
N PHE A 710 6.56 19.11 24.34
CA PHE A 710 6.66 20.57 24.39
C PHE A 710 6.54 21.18 25.80
N PHE A 711 6.18 20.39 26.82
CA PHE A 711 6.24 20.82 28.23
C PHE A 711 7.61 20.59 28.88
N VAL A 712 8.50 19.83 28.23
CA VAL A 712 9.79 19.44 28.77
C VAL A 712 10.89 20.24 28.08
N LYS A 713 11.31 21.34 28.72
CA LYS A 713 12.35 22.24 28.19
C LYS A 713 13.77 21.87 28.63
N GLU A 714 13.91 21.17 29.74
CA GLU A 714 15.20 20.87 30.37
C GLU A 714 15.45 19.37 30.42
N LYS A 715 16.66 18.95 30.03
CA LYS A 715 17.08 17.54 30.03
C LYS A 715 17.03 16.91 31.43
N ASN A 716 17.27 17.70 32.48
CA ASN A 716 17.29 17.24 33.88
C ASN A 716 15.93 16.68 34.38
N ARG A 717 14.82 17.08 33.76
CA ARG A 717 13.45 16.61 34.09
C ARG A 717 13.18 15.22 33.55
N ILE A 718 13.89 14.78 32.53
CA ILE A 718 13.67 13.51 31.85
C ILE A 718 14.12 12.35 32.76
N ASP A 719 13.31 11.29 32.84
CA ASP A 719 13.70 10.06 33.52
C ASP A 719 14.63 9.24 32.62
N ILE A 720 15.93 9.51 32.73
CA ILE A 720 16.96 8.85 31.93
C ILE A 720 16.93 7.32 32.12
N GLU A 721 16.67 6.82 33.33
CA GLU A 721 16.73 5.38 33.59
C GLU A 721 15.56 4.64 32.91
N TYR A 722 14.40 5.28 32.73
CA TYR A 722 13.32 4.72 31.89
C TYR A 722 13.79 4.43 30.46
N TYR A 723 14.52 5.37 29.85
CA TYR A 723 15.03 5.22 28.48
C TYR A 723 16.22 4.26 28.41
N VAL A 724 17.08 4.22 29.45
CA VAL A 724 18.13 3.20 29.58
C VAL A 724 17.49 1.80 29.63
N ASP A 725 16.46 1.60 30.44
CA ASP A 725 15.76 0.32 30.55
C ASP A 725 15.08 -0.07 29.23
N GLN A 726 14.45 0.89 28.55
CA GLN A 726 13.88 0.66 27.22
C GLN A 726 14.97 0.27 26.21
N LEU A 727 16.09 0.99 26.19
CA LEU A 727 17.22 0.70 25.31
C LEU A 727 17.79 -0.70 25.55
N LEU A 728 18.01 -1.07 26.80
CA LEU A 728 18.53 -2.38 27.19
C LEU A 728 17.57 -3.50 26.80
N ARG A 729 16.27 -3.36 27.13
CA ARG A 729 15.23 -4.34 26.79
C ARG A 729 15.15 -4.57 25.28
N GLU A 730 15.12 -3.50 24.49
CA GLU A 730 15.03 -3.61 23.02
C GLU A 730 16.32 -4.15 22.38
N SER A 731 17.48 -3.83 22.94
CA SER A 731 18.76 -4.41 22.53
C SER A 731 18.84 -5.91 22.87
N LEU A 732 18.31 -6.34 24.02
CA LEU A 732 18.28 -7.75 24.43
C LEU A 732 17.40 -8.61 23.53
N LYS A 733 16.31 -8.07 22.95
CA LYS A 733 15.53 -8.80 21.93
C LYS A 733 16.39 -9.26 20.74
N VAL A 734 17.49 -8.55 20.44
CA VAL A 734 18.47 -8.89 19.39
C VAL A 734 19.60 -9.75 19.96
N LEU A 735 20.14 -9.40 21.13
CA LEU A 735 21.37 -9.98 21.66
C LEU A 735 21.16 -11.29 22.45
N THR A 736 20.02 -11.48 23.12
CA THR A 736 19.73 -12.69 23.90
C THR A 736 19.68 -13.96 23.05
N PRO A 737 19.06 -13.98 21.86
CA PRO A 737 19.16 -15.14 20.96
C PRO A 737 20.60 -15.49 20.58
N LEU A 738 21.53 -14.53 20.66
CA LEU A 738 22.96 -14.72 20.36
C LEU A 738 23.80 -15.04 21.60
N GLY A 739 23.16 -15.36 22.73
CA GLY A 739 23.83 -15.79 23.97
C GLY A 739 24.23 -14.67 24.94
N VAL A 740 23.77 -13.43 24.73
CA VAL A 740 24.02 -12.32 25.68
C VAL A 740 22.97 -12.33 26.80
N SER A 741 23.43 -12.47 28.04
CA SER A 741 22.56 -12.34 29.22
C SER A 741 22.33 -10.88 29.60
N GLU A 742 21.17 -10.62 30.22
CA GLU A 742 20.84 -9.30 30.77
C GLU A 742 21.89 -8.79 31.76
N GLU A 743 22.39 -9.69 32.63
CA GLU A 743 23.45 -9.34 33.59
C GLU A 743 24.74 -8.86 32.91
N SER A 744 25.15 -9.51 31.82
CA SER A 744 26.37 -9.15 31.08
C SER A 744 26.27 -7.77 30.43
N LEU A 745 25.06 -7.42 29.97
CA LEU A 745 24.79 -6.12 29.36
C LEU A 745 24.72 -4.99 30.40
N LYS A 746 24.17 -5.29 31.59
CA LYS A 746 24.06 -4.34 32.72
C LYS A 746 25.37 -4.14 33.49
N LYS A 747 26.22 -5.16 33.58
CA LYS A 747 27.53 -5.09 34.25
C LYS A 747 28.49 -4.19 33.45
N THR A 748 28.91 -3.09 34.05
CA THR A 748 29.93 -2.19 33.51
C THR A 748 31.25 -2.52 34.18
N ASN A 749 32.08 -3.36 33.57
CA ASN A 749 33.39 -3.71 34.15
C ASN A 749 34.40 -2.58 33.90
N ILE A 750 35.31 -2.35 34.86
CA ILE A 750 36.37 -1.34 34.76
C ILE A 750 37.28 -1.57 33.53
N THR A 751 37.45 -2.83 33.12
CA THR A 751 38.15 -3.20 31.89
C THR A 751 37.41 -2.78 30.62
N ASP A 752 36.08 -2.83 30.59
CA ASP A 752 35.30 -2.31 29.44
C ASP A 752 35.45 -0.79 29.32
N ILE A 753 35.51 -0.09 30.45
CA ILE A 753 35.75 1.37 30.50
C ILE A 753 37.12 1.69 29.91
N LEU A 754 38.18 1.00 30.33
CA LEU A 754 39.56 1.25 29.86
C LEU A 754 39.76 0.92 28.37
N ASP A 755 39.14 -0.17 27.87
CA ASP A 755 39.15 -0.54 26.45
C ASP A 755 38.40 0.46 25.57
N MET A 756 37.33 1.09 26.09
CA MET A 756 36.54 2.09 25.37
C MET A 756 37.26 3.43 25.19
N PHE A 757 38.26 3.73 26.01
CA PHE A 757 39.07 4.95 25.92
C PHE A 757 40.38 4.77 25.14
N GLY A 758 40.58 3.64 24.44
CA GLY A 758 41.76 3.42 23.61
C GLY A 758 43.08 3.35 24.40
N ALA A 759 43.02 3.15 25.72
CA ALA A 759 44.19 2.94 26.53
C ALA A 759 44.65 1.48 26.39
N SER A 760 45.22 1.13 25.24
CA SER A 760 46.00 -0.11 25.16
C SER A 760 47.16 0.02 26.14
N LYS A 761 47.20 -0.85 27.14
CA LYS A 761 48.45 -1.09 27.85
C LYS A 761 49.38 -1.72 26.83
N LYS A 762 50.32 -0.93 26.32
CA LYS A 762 51.58 -1.46 25.80
C LYS A 762 52.15 -2.39 26.87
N LYS A 763 52.18 -3.68 26.58
CA LYS A 763 53.26 -4.60 26.97
C LYS A 763 53.41 -5.65 25.89
#